data_AF-A0A6P5Z0E7-F1
#
_entry.id   AF-A0A6P5Z0E7-F1
#
_cell.length_a   1.000
_cell.length_b   1.000
_cell.length_c   1.000
_cell.angle_alpha   90.00
_cell.angle_beta   90.00
_cell.angle_gamma   90.00
#
_symmetry.space_group_name_H-M   'P 1'
#
loop_
_entity.id
_entity.type
_entity.pdbx_description
1 polymer ?
#
loop_
_entity_poly.entity_id
_entity_poly.type
_entity_poly.pdbx_seq_one_letter_code
_entity_poly.pdbx_strand_id
1 'polypeptide(L)'
;MRAVTISLFGFLLVIAATIISFCDGNSNVLCIESERQALLKFKQHLIDRSNRLSSWVEGEDCCEWVGVFCNNFTGHVKELHLGLHSSSPDIELDDERDVYFQSAERDAYFRSKLGGKINPSLIELKHLSFLDLSNNDFGGLAIPEFIGLMKSLTYLNLSLEKFSRAIPHNLGNLSKLHYLDLGHNFVFEAKTLQWVSGLSSLQYLDLSDVDLSTATDWLQATNKLPSLVELHLSDCSLNNNDPSSISVNYTSLAVLDLSSNMLSSVLTWIFSLRSLVSIDLNSNAVEGVIPNGFQNMSSLKFLDLSWNSFSSSSTVSWLSNLNQLQFLGLVYVGPKSFLASNNMLTFKPNPSWIPPFQWKSIGLGNWRLGPHFLSGNSSKGTYRGSLSNIFCNFSTKLETLTILDIESNLLSGEIPDCWENYQMLQVLNLGNDNLTGKIPGSLGSVGGIESLNLRNNNLFGEVPSILQHLANLLILDLSENQLTGSIPAWIGDKLLSLVVQNHRSNKFQAYIPDQICALNSLQFLDLGYNKISGAIPKCFSNLSAMATKPLNGILYRWVLEFHPNNWFYLGALLVMRGREDEYSTTLGLVTGIDLSGNLLTGQIPENIGNLEVLESLDLSMNRLQGEIPSSFSNLNFVNHFNVSYNNLTGKIPLGTQLQSFDNFSYIGNLLCGPPITKNCSSNSETPDVRNGGSSEGRHRSRVNWLYVSMVAGFAMGFWGVVAPLFFIRSCRFAYYKKLDHIGDKLYVFWATIGM
;
A
#
# COMPACT_ATOMS: atom_id res chain seq x y z
N MET A 1 13.59 -59.91 -57.87
CA MET A 1 12.94 -58.74 -57.24
C MET A 1 12.79 -58.82 -55.72
N ARG A 2 12.60 -59.99 -55.08
CA ARG A 2 12.47 -60.09 -53.61
C ARG A 2 13.77 -59.87 -52.80
N ALA A 3 14.94 -60.14 -53.38
CA ALA A 3 16.22 -59.97 -52.67
C ALA A 3 16.70 -58.51 -52.62
N VAL A 4 16.36 -57.69 -53.61
CA VAL A 4 16.77 -56.28 -53.69
C VAL A 4 15.92 -55.40 -52.76
N THR A 5 14.63 -55.72 -52.57
CA THR A 5 13.77 -55.02 -51.63
C THR A 5 14.15 -55.25 -50.17
N ILE A 6 14.67 -56.43 -49.81
CA ILE A 6 15.14 -56.72 -48.44
C ILE A 6 16.44 -55.95 -48.14
N SER A 7 17.34 -55.81 -49.12
CA SER A 7 18.57 -55.03 -48.97
C SER A 7 18.30 -53.52 -48.88
N LEU A 8 17.32 -52.99 -49.62
CA LEU A 8 16.97 -51.57 -49.57
C LEU A 8 16.28 -51.21 -48.25
N PHE A 9 15.45 -52.11 -47.72
CA PHE A 9 14.78 -51.92 -46.42
C PHE A 9 15.78 -51.97 -45.26
N GLY A 10 16.77 -52.86 -45.33
CA GLY A 10 17.89 -52.88 -44.38
C GLY A 10 18.73 -51.60 -44.44
N PHE A 11 19.00 -51.08 -45.63
CA PHE A 11 19.77 -49.83 -45.80
C PHE A 11 19.00 -48.59 -45.33
N LEU A 12 17.68 -48.54 -45.57
CA LEU A 12 16.79 -47.50 -45.06
C LEU A 12 16.63 -47.57 -43.54
N LEU A 13 16.62 -48.76 -42.94
CA LEU A 13 16.62 -48.94 -41.49
C LEU A 13 17.93 -48.50 -40.86
N VAL A 14 19.07 -48.71 -41.52
CA VAL A 14 20.37 -48.22 -41.04
C VAL A 14 20.44 -46.70 -41.14
N ILE A 15 19.97 -46.10 -42.25
CA ILE A 15 19.89 -44.65 -42.40
C ILE A 15 18.92 -44.05 -41.37
N ALA A 16 17.75 -44.66 -41.17
CA ALA A 16 16.80 -44.24 -40.15
C ALA A 16 17.37 -44.40 -38.73
N ALA A 17 18.10 -45.49 -38.45
CA ALA A 17 18.75 -45.70 -37.16
C ALA A 17 19.91 -44.71 -36.92
N THR A 18 20.65 -44.33 -37.97
CA THR A 18 21.67 -43.26 -37.85
C THR A 18 21.04 -41.89 -37.73
N ILE A 19 19.94 -41.59 -38.44
CA ILE A 19 19.21 -40.31 -38.31
C ILE A 19 18.56 -40.23 -36.93
N ILE A 20 17.98 -41.32 -36.41
CA ILE A 20 17.44 -41.39 -35.04
C ILE A 20 18.58 -41.32 -34.00
N SER A 21 19.75 -41.93 -34.26
CA SER A 21 20.92 -41.78 -33.39
C SER A 21 21.53 -40.36 -33.41
N PHE A 22 21.24 -39.55 -34.42
CA PHE A 22 21.61 -38.12 -34.48
C PHE A 22 20.46 -37.18 -34.06
N CYS A 23 19.21 -37.66 -34.04
CA CYS A 23 18.01 -36.89 -33.66
C CYS A 23 17.46 -37.24 -32.27
N ASP A 24 18.03 -38.24 -31.60
CA ASP A 24 17.71 -38.63 -30.21
C ASP A 24 18.96 -38.54 -29.31
N GLY A 25 19.94 -37.76 -29.75
CA GLY A 25 20.96 -37.20 -28.88
C GLY A 25 20.37 -36.02 -28.13
N ASN A 26 19.48 -36.28 -27.17
CA ASN A 26 19.37 -35.39 -26.02
C ASN A 26 20.68 -35.55 -25.25
N SER A 27 21.77 -35.00 -25.79
CA SER A 27 22.94 -34.72 -24.99
C SER A 27 22.40 -33.82 -23.90
N ASN A 28 22.28 -34.33 -22.67
CA ASN A 28 22.12 -33.46 -21.52
C ASN A 28 23.34 -32.53 -21.57
N VAL A 29 23.15 -31.34 -22.15
CA VAL A 29 24.23 -30.38 -22.35
C VAL A 29 24.48 -29.79 -20.98
N LEU A 30 25.40 -30.42 -20.25
CA LEU A 30 25.75 -30.04 -18.89
C LEU A 30 26.44 -28.68 -18.88
N CYS A 31 26.30 -27.97 -17.76
CA CYS A 31 27.05 -26.75 -17.50
C CYS A 31 28.55 -26.93 -17.71
N ILE A 32 29.18 -25.92 -18.31
CA ILE A 32 30.63 -25.88 -18.51
C ILE A 32 31.34 -25.84 -17.16
N GLU A 33 32.25 -26.79 -16.93
CA GLU A 33 32.94 -26.96 -15.64
C GLU A 33 33.62 -25.67 -15.14
N SER A 34 34.31 -24.94 -16.01
CA SER A 34 34.97 -23.69 -15.62
C SER A 34 33.99 -22.61 -15.19
N GLU A 35 32.80 -22.56 -15.79
CA GLU A 35 31.75 -21.61 -15.45
C GLU A 35 31.08 -22.01 -14.13
N ARG A 36 30.83 -23.30 -13.91
CA ARG A 36 30.40 -23.84 -12.62
C ARG A 36 31.35 -23.45 -11.49
N GLN A 37 32.66 -23.67 -11.69
CA GLN A 37 33.68 -23.30 -10.70
C GLN A 37 33.74 -21.79 -10.47
N ALA A 38 33.54 -20.98 -11.51
CA ALA A 38 33.46 -19.53 -11.39
C ALA A 38 32.27 -19.07 -10.54
N LEU A 39 31.11 -19.71 -10.71
CA LEU A 39 29.90 -19.46 -9.92
C LEU A 39 30.05 -19.92 -8.46
N LEU A 40 30.66 -21.08 -8.20
CA LEU A 40 30.95 -21.52 -6.83
C LEU A 40 31.91 -20.57 -6.12
N LYS A 41 32.96 -20.11 -6.82
CA LYS A 41 33.90 -19.11 -6.29
C LYS A 41 33.23 -17.76 -6.05
N PHE A 42 32.25 -17.40 -6.88
CA PHE A 42 31.42 -16.23 -6.67
C PHE A 42 30.57 -16.39 -5.39
N LYS A 43 29.84 -17.51 -5.24
CA LYS A 43 29.05 -17.86 -4.04
C LYS A 43 29.87 -17.81 -2.76
N GLN A 44 31.11 -18.28 -2.75
CA GLN A 44 31.98 -18.29 -1.56
C GLN A 44 32.25 -16.90 -0.96
N HIS A 45 32.14 -15.84 -1.77
CA HIS A 45 32.37 -14.46 -1.32
C HIS A 45 31.07 -13.71 -1.01
N LEU A 46 29.92 -14.36 -1.21
CA LEU A 46 28.62 -13.82 -0.86
C LEU A 46 28.23 -14.15 0.58
N ILE A 47 27.47 -13.25 1.18
CA ILE A 47 26.77 -13.48 2.45
C ILE A 47 25.32 -13.79 2.11
N ASP A 48 24.89 -15.02 2.38
CA ASP A 48 23.51 -15.48 2.11
C ASP A 48 22.89 -16.02 3.40
N ARG A 49 22.28 -15.14 4.19
CA ARG A 49 21.72 -15.50 5.51
C ARG A 49 20.42 -16.33 5.42
N SER A 50 19.78 -16.30 4.25
CA SER A 50 18.50 -16.97 3.99
C SER A 50 18.63 -18.28 3.20
N ASN A 51 19.85 -18.63 2.78
CA ASN A 51 20.16 -19.78 1.93
C ASN A 51 19.43 -19.75 0.57
N ARG A 52 19.28 -18.57 -0.05
CA ARG A 52 18.76 -18.42 -1.43
C ARG A 52 19.56 -19.19 -2.47
N LEU A 53 20.87 -19.31 -2.25
CA LEU A 53 21.79 -20.04 -3.14
C LEU A 53 21.99 -21.49 -2.70
N SER A 54 21.06 -22.07 -1.93
CA SER A 54 21.16 -23.44 -1.41
C SER A 54 21.26 -24.50 -2.51
N SER A 55 20.64 -24.28 -3.67
CA SER A 55 20.73 -25.16 -4.85
C SER A 55 22.11 -25.21 -5.49
N TRP A 56 23.00 -24.25 -5.20
CA TRP A 56 24.33 -24.18 -5.81
C TRP A 56 25.29 -25.16 -5.10
N VAL A 57 25.17 -26.44 -5.42
CA VAL A 57 25.90 -27.53 -4.79
C VAL A 57 27.01 -28.06 -5.70
N GLU A 58 28.17 -28.34 -5.13
CA GLU A 58 29.28 -28.95 -5.86
C GLU A 58 28.91 -30.36 -6.36
N GLY A 59 29.24 -30.67 -7.62
CA GLY A 59 28.93 -31.96 -8.23
C GLY A 59 27.62 -32.00 -9.02
N GLU A 60 26.72 -31.04 -8.82
CA GLU A 60 25.48 -30.90 -9.60
C GLU A 60 25.68 -30.06 -10.87
N ASP A 61 24.70 -30.10 -11.76
CA ASP A 61 24.66 -29.29 -12.98
C ASP A 61 24.27 -27.86 -12.64
N CYS A 62 25.14 -26.89 -12.98
CA CYS A 62 24.89 -25.49 -12.66
C CYS A 62 23.70 -24.89 -13.43
N CYS A 63 23.30 -25.50 -14.55
CA CYS A 63 22.15 -25.05 -15.32
C CYS A 63 20.80 -25.34 -14.64
N GLU A 64 20.80 -26.19 -13.60
CA GLU A 64 19.63 -26.49 -12.75
C GLU A 64 19.61 -25.62 -11.47
N TRP A 65 20.62 -24.77 -11.27
CA TRP A 65 20.70 -23.92 -10.10
C TRP A 65 19.70 -22.77 -10.20
N VAL A 66 19.07 -22.46 -9.06
CA VAL A 66 18.15 -21.32 -8.97
C VAL A 66 18.90 -20.04 -9.37
N GLY A 67 18.34 -19.35 -10.37
CA GLY A 67 18.88 -18.10 -10.91
C GLY A 67 19.94 -18.25 -12.02
N VAL A 68 20.36 -19.47 -12.39
CA VAL A 68 21.33 -19.69 -13.46
C VAL A 68 20.63 -20.23 -14.70
N PHE A 69 20.81 -19.59 -15.86
CA PHE A 69 20.23 -20.05 -17.12
C PHE A 69 21.32 -20.21 -18.17
N CYS A 70 21.37 -21.40 -18.76
CA CYS A 70 22.35 -21.77 -19.77
C CYS A 70 21.77 -21.75 -21.18
N ASN A 71 22.65 -21.73 -22.18
CA ASN A 71 22.28 -21.99 -23.56
C ASN A 71 22.05 -23.49 -23.76
N ASN A 72 20.83 -23.86 -24.18
CA ASN A 72 20.39 -25.25 -24.34
C ASN A 72 21.18 -26.06 -25.38
N PHE A 73 22.00 -25.41 -26.22
CA PHE A 73 22.84 -26.08 -27.21
C PHE A 73 24.31 -26.17 -26.81
N THR A 74 24.80 -25.24 -25.99
CA THR A 74 26.24 -25.14 -25.70
C THR A 74 26.59 -25.33 -24.23
N GLY A 75 25.62 -25.29 -23.31
CA GLY A 75 25.83 -25.43 -21.86
C GLY A 75 26.47 -24.21 -21.20
N HIS A 76 26.76 -23.15 -21.98
CA HIS A 76 27.30 -21.91 -21.45
C HIS A 76 26.24 -21.14 -20.66
N VAL A 77 26.61 -20.64 -19.49
CA VAL A 77 25.80 -19.72 -18.67
C VAL A 77 25.59 -18.43 -19.45
N LYS A 78 24.32 -18.12 -19.72
CA LYS A 78 23.90 -16.97 -20.53
C LYS A 78 23.25 -15.89 -19.67
N GLU A 79 22.52 -16.29 -18.63
CA GLU A 79 21.79 -15.36 -17.77
C GLU A 79 21.98 -15.73 -16.30
N LEU A 80 22.14 -14.70 -15.47
CA LEU A 80 22.25 -14.82 -14.02
C LEU A 80 21.24 -13.87 -13.37
N HIS A 81 20.24 -14.45 -12.70
CA HIS A 81 19.11 -13.78 -12.06
C HIS A 81 19.22 -13.95 -10.55
N LEU A 82 19.81 -12.97 -9.87
CA LEU A 82 20.00 -12.96 -8.42
C LEU A 82 19.30 -11.77 -7.76
N GLY A 83 18.52 -11.01 -8.53
CA GLY A 83 17.68 -9.94 -8.02
C GLY A 83 16.66 -10.43 -6.99
N LEU A 84 16.30 -9.60 -6.02
CA LEU A 84 15.21 -9.86 -5.09
C LEU A 84 13.93 -9.17 -5.59
N HIS A 85 13.02 -9.90 -6.22
CA HIS A 85 11.78 -9.35 -6.80
C HIS A 85 10.62 -9.16 -5.79
N SER A 86 10.88 -9.32 -4.49
CA SER A 86 9.91 -9.02 -3.44
C SER A 86 9.91 -7.52 -3.15
N SER A 87 8.74 -6.88 -3.07
CA SER A 87 8.61 -5.50 -2.61
C SER A 87 9.05 -5.39 -1.15
N SER A 88 9.76 -4.31 -0.80
CA SER A 88 9.97 -3.96 0.60
C SER A 88 8.60 -3.76 1.25
N PRO A 89 8.35 -4.27 2.47
CA PRO A 89 7.15 -3.87 3.20
C PRO A 89 7.19 -2.34 3.36
N ASP A 90 6.15 -1.64 2.92
CA ASP A 90 6.04 -0.19 2.98
C ASP A 90 6.19 0.30 4.43
N ILE A 91 7.07 1.26 4.65
CA ILE A 91 7.20 2.00 5.90
C ILE A 91 7.01 3.47 5.56
N GLU A 92 5.90 4.05 6.00
CA GLU A 92 5.77 5.50 6.15
C GLU A 92 6.88 5.95 7.12
N LEU A 93 7.85 6.70 6.60
CA LEU A 93 8.87 7.39 7.38
C LEU A 93 8.26 8.66 7.96
N ASP A 94 7.29 8.53 8.86
CA ASP A 94 6.81 9.66 9.65
C ASP A 94 7.28 9.53 11.10
N ASP A 95 8.14 10.49 11.47
CA ASP A 95 8.76 10.76 12.76
C ASP A 95 10.07 10.02 13.05
N GLU A 96 11.16 10.80 13.12
CA GLU A 96 12.53 10.45 13.53
C GLU A 96 12.65 9.97 15.00
N ARG A 97 11.59 9.36 15.56
CA ARG A 97 11.58 8.88 16.95
C ARG A 97 11.32 7.39 17.14
N ASP A 98 11.06 6.62 16.08
CA ASP A 98 10.84 5.17 16.21
C ASP A 98 12.04 4.33 15.77
N VAL A 99 13.05 4.28 16.64
CA VAL A 99 14.26 3.46 16.47
C VAL A 99 14.05 1.96 16.83
N TYR A 100 12.85 1.49 17.19
CA TYR A 100 12.74 0.14 17.82
C TYR A 100 11.56 -0.79 17.49
N PHE A 101 10.84 -0.63 16.38
CA PHE A 101 9.96 -1.71 15.89
C PHE A 101 10.43 -2.28 14.55
N GLN A 102 11.42 -3.18 14.62
CA GLN A 102 11.67 -4.17 13.58
C GLN A 102 10.54 -5.22 13.63
N SER A 103 9.64 -5.19 12.64
CA SER A 103 8.72 -6.31 12.44
C SER A 103 9.52 -7.56 12.03
N ALA A 104 9.09 -8.75 12.46
CA ALA A 104 9.73 -10.01 12.05
C ALA A 104 9.79 -10.17 10.52
N GLU A 105 8.84 -9.54 9.82
CA GLU A 105 8.74 -9.46 8.37
C GLU A 105 9.83 -8.55 7.75
N ARG A 106 10.04 -7.35 8.32
CA ARG A 106 11.17 -6.47 7.95
C ARG A 106 12.50 -7.19 8.14
N ASP A 107 12.66 -7.92 9.24
CA ASP A 107 13.87 -8.70 9.51
C ASP A 107 14.05 -9.89 8.55
N ALA A 108 12.97 -10.52 8.11
CA ALA A 108 13.02 -11.60 7.13
C ALA A 108 13.39 -11.06 5.73
N TYR A 109 12.78 -9.95 5.32
CA TYR A 109 13.11 -9.24 4.08
C TYR A 109 14.58 -8.85 4.03
N PHE A 110 15.10 -8.15 5.04
CA PHE A 110 16.51 -7.77 5.08
C PHE A 110 17.46 -8.98 5.21
N ARG A 111 17.05 -10.08 5.87
CA ARG A 111 17.84 -11.33 5.91
C ARG A 111 17.89 -12.05 4.56
N SER A 112 16.93 -11.80 3.66
CA SER A 112 16.89 -12.41 2.33
C SER A 112 17.83 -11.76 1.31
N LYS A 113 18.32 -10.56 1.61
CA LYS A 113 19.27 -9.84 0.75
C LYS A 113 20.63 -10.53 0.75
N LEU A 114 21.17 -10.79 -0.46
CA LEU A 114 22.54 -11.23 -0.62
C LEU A 114 23.48 -10.07 -0.28
N GLY A 115 24.61 -10.36 0.35
CA GLY A 115 25.64 -9.35 0.60
C GLY A 115 27.03 -9.89 0.35
N GLY A 116 28.04 -9.26 0.95
CA GLY A 116 29.44 -9.67 0.78
C GLY A 116 30.09 -8.99 -0.42
N LYS A 117 30.87 -9.73 -1.21
CA LYS A 117 31.69 -9.16 -2.30
C LYS A 117 31.38 -9.82 -3.64
N ILE A 118 31.12 -8.99 -4.65
CA ILE A 118 31.04 -9.43 -6.05
C ILE A 118 32.44 -9.84 -6.54
N ASN A 119 32.63 -11.14 -6.76
CA ASN A 119 33.93 -11.71 -7.10
C ASN A 119 34.27 -11.55 -8.59
N PRO A 120 35.54 -11.23 -8.95
CA PRO A 120 36.00 -11.20 -10.34
C PRO A 120 35.89 -12.53 -11.11
N SER A 121 35.60 -13.64 -10.44
CA SER A 121 35.36 -14.93 -11.12
C SER A 121 34.24 -14.85 -12.17
N LEU A 122 33.30 -13.92 -12.05
CA LEU A 122 32.25 -13.69 -13.05
C LEU A 122 32.80 -13.37 -14.45
N ILE A 123 34.03 -12.86 -14.57
CA ILE A 123 34.68 -12.59 -15.87
C ILE A 123 34.85 -13.87 -16.70
N GLU A 124 34.96 -15.04 -16.04
CA GLU A 124 35.09 -16.31 -16.73
C GLU A 124 33.81 -16.70 -17.51
N LEU A 125 32.66 -16.11 -17.16
CA LEU A 125 31.38 -16.29 -17.85
C LEU A 125 31.33 -15.45 -19.14
N LYS A 126 32.16 -15.79 -20.13
CA LYS A 126 32.38 -15.01 -21.36
C LYS A 126 31.13 -14.85 -22.23
N HIS A 127 30.16 -15.73 -22.06
CA HIS A 127 28.88 -15.74 -22.80
C HIS A 127 27.72 -15.13 -22.01
N LEU A 128 27.96 -14.64 -20.80
CA LEU A 128 26.94 -14.00 -19.99
C LEU A 128 26.44 -12.73 -20.69
N SER A 129 25.16 -12.72 -21.06
CA SER A 129 24.48 -11.59 -21.68
C SER A 129 23.54 -10.86 -20.71
N PHE A 130 23.12 -11.52 -19.64
CA PHE A 130 22.18 -10.97 -18.66
C PHE A 130 22.71 -11.16 -17.25
N LEU A 131 22.84 -10.06 -16.52
CA LEU A 131 23.22 -10.04 -15.11
C LEU A 131 22.28 -9.13 -14.33
N ASP A 132 21.46 -9.74 -13.48
CA ASP A 132 20.60 -9.03 -12.53
C ASP A 132 21.05 -9.37 -11.11
N LEU A 133 21.54 -8.36 -10.39
CA LEU A 133 21.89 -8.46 -8.98
C LEU A 133 20.98 -7.63 -8.08
N SER A 134 19.90 -7.03 -8.59
CA SER A 134 19.13 -5.96 -7.94
C SER A 134 18.48 -6.28 -6.58
N ASN A 135 18.19 -5.25 -5.80
CA ASN A 135 17.53 -5.32 -4.49
C ASN A 135 18.19 -6.25 -3.44
N ASN A 136 19.51 -6.36 -3.46
CA ASN A 136 20.35 -7.02 -2.46
C ASN A 136 21.06 -5.96 -1.56
N ASP A 137 22.10 -6.35 -0.81
CA ASP A 137 22.81 -5.48 0.14
C ASP A 137 24.33 -5.75 0.11
N PHE A 138 25.02 -5.19 -0.88
CA PHE A 138 26.49 -5.26 -0.98
C PHE A 138 27.22 -4.22 -0.11
N GLY A 139 26.52 -3.59 0.85
CA GLY A 139 27.15 -2.91 1.99
C GLY A 139 28.03 -1.70 1.66
N GLY A 140 27.65 -0.85 0.70
CA GLY A 140 28.38 0.38 0.41
C GLY A 140 29.65 0.19 -0.41
N LEU A 141 29.82 -0.94 -1.11
CA LEU A 141 30.99 -1.16 -1.97
C LEU A 141 30.93 -0.30 -3.24
N ALA A 142 32.07 -0.13 -3.92
CA ALA A 142 32.07 0.39 -5.29
C ALA A 142 31.59 -0.68 -6.26
N ILE A 143 30.92 -0.28 -7.34
CA ILE A 143 30.69 -1.17 -8.49
C ILE A 143 32.06 -1.68 -8.97
N PRO A 144 32.29 -3.01 -9.06
CA PRO A 144 33.57 -3.53 -9.49
C PRO A 144 33.91 -3.15 -10.94
N GLU A 145 35.07 -2.52 -11.16
CA GLU A 145 35.52 -2.08 -12.49
C GLU A 145 35.57 -3.19 -13.54
N PHE A 146 35.76 -4.45 -13.11
CA PHE A 146 35.85 -5.59 -14.01
C PHE A 146 34.55 -5.87 -14.76
N ILE A 147 33.39 -5.40 -14.28
CA ILE A 147 32.12 -5.56 -14.98
C ILE A 147 32.19 -4.91 -16.37
N GLY A 148 32.93 -3.79 -16.51
CA GLY A 148 33.21 -3.15 -17.80
C GLY A 148 34.05 -3.99 -18.79
N LEU A 149 34.59 -5.14 -18.36
CA LEU A 149 35.31 -6.09 -19.22
C LEU A 149 34.39 -7.18 -19.79
N MET A 150 33.16 -7.32 -19.29
CA MET A 150 32.20 -8.36 -19.69
C MET A 150 31.43 -7.95 -20.96
N LYS A 151 32.15 -7.84 -22.09
CA LYS A 151 31.66 -7.29 -23.37
C LYS A 151 30.47 -8.01 -24.03
N SER A 152 30.06 -9.16 -23.50
CA SER A 152 28.88 -9.91 -23.99
C SER A 152 27.57 -9.45 -23.36
N LEU A 153 27.63 -8.65 -22.28
CA LEU A 153 26.45 -8.14 -21.59
C LEU A 153 25.58 -7.29 -22.51
N THR A 154 24.29 -7.63 -22.52
CA THR A 154 23.19 -6.88 -23.15
C THR A 154 22.22 -6.32 -22.12
N TYR A 155 22.19 -6.90 -20.92
CA TYR A 155 21.37 -6.48 -19.79
C TYR A 155 22.21 -6.48 -18.50
N LEU A 156 22.22 -5.36 -17.79
CA LEU A 156 22.87 -5.20 -16.49
C LEU A 156 21.94 -4.44 -15.54
N ASN A 157 21.55 -5.08 -14.44
CA ASN A 157 20.80 -4.45 -13.36
C ASN A 157 21.58 -4.56 -12.04
N LEU A 158 21.90 -3.40 -11.48
CA LEU A 158 22.63 -3.20 -10.22
C LEU A 158 21.89 -2.23 -9.29
N SER A 159 20.56 -2.09 -9.42
CA SER A 159 19.75 -1.17 -8.60
C SER A 159 19.46 -1.69 -7.20
N LEU A 160 19.19 -0.78 -6.25
CA LEU A 160 18.84 -1.11 -4.86
C LEU A 160 19.88 -1.97 -4.10
N GLU A 161 21.17 -1.83 -4.44
CA GLU A 161 22.28 -2.64 -3.90
C GLU A 161 23.04 -2.01 -2.73
N LYS A 162 22.69 -0.76 -2.39
CA LYS A 162 23.48 0.12 -1.51
C LYS A 162 24.92 0.27 -1.97
N PHE A 163 25.21 0.29 -3.26
CA PHE A 163 26.56 0.66 -3.71
C PHE A 163 26.87 2.11 -3.32
N SER A 164 28.16 2.41 -3.15
CA SER A 164 28.65 3.76 -2.86
C SER A 164 29.87 4.11 -3.71
N ARG A 165 30.24 5.40 -3.75
CA ARG A 165 31.34 5.97 -4.55
C ARG A 165 30.97 6.18 -6.02
N ALA A 166 31.93 6.70 -6.81
CA ALA A 166 31.72 7.04 -8.21
C ALA A 166 31.45 5.79 -9.08
N ILE A 167 30.54 5.96 -10.05
CA ILE A 167 30.25 4.96 -11.08
C ILE A 167 31.50 4.75 -11.94
N PRO A 168 31.99 3.51 -12.13
CA PRO A 168 33.20 3.25 -12.89
C PRO A 168 32.95 3.51 -14.39
N HIS A 169 33.70 4.46 -14.96
CA HIS A 169 33.55 4.86 -16.36
C HIS A 169 33.80 3.72 -17.36
N ASN A 170 34.49 2.66 -16.95
CA ASN A 170 34.73 1.47 -17.77
C ASN A 170 33.43 0.74 -18.17
N LEU A 171 32.30 0.99 -17.50
CA LEU A 171 30.98 0.53 -17.95
C LEU A 171 30.67 1.03 -19.37
N GLY A 172 31.15 2.22 -19.74
CA GLY A 172 31.01 2.76 -21.09
C GLY A 172 31.65 1.91 -22.21
N ASN A 173 32.46 0.91 -21.87
CA ASN A 173 33.04 -0.04 -22.83
C ASN A 173 32.06 -1.14 -23.29
N LEU A 174 30.88 -1.25 -22.65
CA LEU A 174 29.88 -2.28 -22.92
C LEU A 174 28.98 -1.89 -24.11
N SER A 175 29.56 -1.76 -25.31
CA SER A 175 28.85 -1.25 -26.49
C SER A 175 27.65 -2.07 -26.98
N LYS A 176 27.49 -3.32 -26.52
CA LYS A 176 26.34 -4.19 -26.80
C LYS A 176 25.21 -4.09 -25.76
N LEU A 177 25.40 -3.29 -24.72
CA LEU A 177 24.44 -3.14 -23.64
C LEU A 177 23.19 -2.42 -24.17
N HIS A 178 22.02 -3.01 -23.95
CA HIS A 178 20.71 -2.46 -24.30
C HIS A 178 19.99 -1.93 -23.07
N TYR A 179 20.21 -2.55 -21.92
CA TYR A 179 19.57 -2.22 -20.65
C TYR A 179 20.62 -2.01 -19.57
N LEU A 180 20.62 -0.83 -18.94
CA LEU A 180 21.44 -0.50 -17.80
C LEU A 180 20.59 0.16 -16.72
N ASP A 181 20.48 -0.50 -15.58
CA ASP A 181 19.85 0.04 -14.38
C ASP A 181 20.88 0.11 -13.24
N LEU A 182 21.17 1.33 -12.80
CA LEU A 182 22.01 1.65 -11.65
C LEU A 182 21.23 2.39 -10.56
N GLY A 183 19.91 2.50 -10.70
CA GLY A 183 19.05 3.35 -9.88
C GLY A 183 19.00 2.94 -8.41
N HIS A 184 18.47 3.82 -7.56
CA HIS A 184 18.21 3.58 -6.15
C HIS A 184 19.44 3.15 -5.34
N ASN A 185 20.58 3.74 -5.66
CA ASN A 185 21.84 3.62 -4.94
C ASN A 185 22.26 5.00 -4.38
N PHE A 186 21.63 5.41 -3.27
CA PHE A 186 21.66 6.74 -2.63
C PHE A 186 23.03 7.42 -2.38
N VAL A 187 24.17 6.78 -2.68
CA VAL A 187 25.52 7.30 -2.41
C VAL A 187 26.37 7.40 -3.70
N PHE A 188 25.73 7.33 -4.87
CA PHE A 188 26.40 7.58 -6.13
C PHE A 188 26.46 9.07 -6.43
N GLU A 189 27.69 9.60 -6.56
CA GLU A 189 27.95 10.92 -7.12
C GLU A 189 28.56 10.72 -8.51
N ALA A 190 27.96 11.31 -9.54
CA ALA A 190 28.56 11.38 -10.87
C ALA A 190 28.84 12.83 -11.24
N LYS A 191 30.13 13.13 -11.48
CA LYS A 191 30.58 14.46 -11.91
C LYS A 191 30.43 14.70 -13.42
N THR A 192 30.27 13.62 -14.17
CA THR A 192 30.12 13.63 -15.63
C THR A 192 29.45 12.35 -16.10
N LEU A 193 28.64 12.45 -17.17
CA LEU A 193 28.05 11.30 -17.85
C LEU A 193 28.70 10.99 -19.20
N GLN A 194 29.88 11.55 -19.56
CA GLN A 194 30.50 11.28 -20.86
C GLN A 194 30.72 9.78 -21.15
N TRP A 195 30.96 8.95 -20.13
CA TRP A 195 31.16 7.51 -20.30
C TRP A 195 29.93 6.80 -20.89
N VAL A 196 28.71 7.32 -20.63
CA VAL A 196 27.46 6.79 -21.18
C VAL A 196 27.47 6.82 -22.71
N SER A 197 28.13 7.81 -23.32
CA SER A 197 28.21 7.93 -24.78
C SER A 197 28.91 6.76 -25.49
N GLY A 198 29.65 5.93 -24.76
CA GLY A 198 30.21 4.67 -25.28
C GLY A 198 29.19 3.54 -25.45
N LEU A 199 28.02 3.65 -24.83
CA LEU A 199 26.94 2.64 -24.85
C LEU A 199 26.04 2.81 -26.08
N SER A 200 26.61 2.67 -27.28
CA SER A 200 25.95 3.00 -28.54
C SER A 200 24.65 2.23 -28.85
N SER A 201 24.43 1.08 -28.21
CA SER A 201 23.24 0.22 -28.40
C SER A 201 22.18 0.39 -27.31
N LEU A 202 22.40 1.29 -26.35
CA LEU A 202 21.57 1.43 -25.16
C LEU A 202 20.16 1.90 -25.53
N GLN A 203 19.16 1.24 -24.95
CA GLN A 203 17.74 1.52 -25.12
C GLN A 203 17.09 1.96 -23.82
N TYR A 204 17.56 1.42 -22.69
CA TYR A 204 17.07 1.76 -21.35
C TYR A 204 18.25 2.20 -20.47
N LEU A 205 18.12 3.37 -19.86
CA LEU A 205 19.04 3.89 -18.87
C LEU A 205 18.27 4.39 -17.65
N ASP A 206 18.58 3.81 -16.49
CA ASP A 206 18.08 4.28 -15.20
C ASP A 206 19.25 4.63 -14.28
N LEU A 207 19.27 5.89 -13.85
CA LEU A 207 20.22 6.45 -12.91
C LEU A 207 19.47 7.11 -11.73
N SER A 208 18.25 6.69 -11.42
CA SER A 208 17.46 7.30 -10.35
C SER A 208 18.19 7.25 -9.00
N ASP A 209 18.02 8.25 -8.13
CA ASP A 209 18.76 8.47 -6.87
C ASP A 209 20.29 8.69 -7.01
N VAL A 210 20.83 8.83 -8.23
CA VAL A 210 22.24 9.21 -8.44
C VAL A 210 22.37 10.72 -8.35
N ASP A 211 23.25 11.22 -7.48
CA ASP A 211 23.53 12.66 -7.40
C ASP A 211 24.23 13.15 -8.68
N LEU A 212 23.47 13.86 -9.52
CA LEU A 212 23.89 14.50 -10.75
C LEU A 212 24.00 16.03 -10.61
N SER A 213 23.95 16.57 -9.39
CA SER A 213 23.98 18.02 -9.13
C SER A 213 25.18 18.74 -9.74
N THR A 214 26.29 18.02 -9.94
CA THR A 214 27.54 18.55 -10.55
C THR A 214 27.75 18.14 -12.02
N ALA A 215 26.96 17.20 -12.55
CA ALA A 215 27.08 16.69 -13.92
C ALA A 215 26.39 17.60 -14.94
N THR A 216 27.02 18.73 -15.28
CA THR A 216 26.44 19.70 -16.25
C THR A 216 26.32 19.18 -17.69
N ASP A 217 26.90 18.01 -17.99
CA ASP A 217 26.94 17.41 -19.32
C ASP A 217 25.92 16.28 -19.52
N TRP A 218 25.07 15.99 -18.54
CA TRP A 218 24.14 14.85 -18.56
C TRP A 218 23.27 14.83 -19.83
N LEU A 219 22.68 15.97 -20.19
CA LEU A 219 21.82 16.10 -21.37
C LEU A 219 22.62 15.92 -22.66
N GLN A 220 23.84 16.48 -22.72
CA GLN A 220 24.70 16.34 -23.90
C GLN A 220 25.14 14.88 -24.10
N ALA A 221 25.47 14.19 -23.01
CA ALA A 221 25.95 12.82 -23.06
C ALA A 221 24.85 11.84 -23.49
N THR A 222 23.66 11.97 -22.90
CA THR A 222 22.51 11.11 -23.19
C THR A 222 21.91 11.40 -24.57
N ASN A 223 21.91 12.67 -25.02
CA ASN A 223 21.46 13.06 -26.36
C ASN A 223 22.33 12.50 -27.51
N LYS A 224 23.53 11.97 -27.22
CA LYS A 224 24.36 11.27 -28.22
C LYS A 224 23.94 9.82 -28.46
N LEU A 225 23.02 9.27 -27.65
CA LEU A 225 22.59 7.89 -27.75
C LEU A 225 21.49 7.73 -28.81
N PRO A 226 21.76 7.09 -29.96
CA PRO A 226 20.83 7.06 -31.09
C PRO A 226 19.62 6.12 -30.85
N SER A 227 19.78 5.15 -29.97
CA SER A 227 18.80 4.08 -29.72
C SER A 227 18.09 4.20 -28.38
N LEU A 228 18.34 5.26 -27.61
CA LEU A 228 17.75 5.43 -26.29
C LEU A 228 16.23 5.63 -26.40
N VAL A 229 15.48 4.76 -25.74
CA VAL A 229 14.02 4.73 -25.70
C VAL A 229 13.50 5.22 -24.36
N GLU A 230 14.17 4.82 -23.26
CA GLU A 230 13.78 5.17 -21.90
C GLU A 230 14.95 5.78 -21.14
N LEU A 231 14.70 6.92 -20.51
CA LEU A 231 15.65 7.64 -19.66
C LEU A 231 14.98 7.98 -18.33
N HIS A 232 15.50 7.40 -17.26
CA HIS A 232 15.02 7.60 -15.90
C HIS A 232 16.11 8.28 -15.06
N LEU A 233 15.82 9.49 -14.61
CA LEU A 233 16.71 10.33 -13.78
C LEU A 233 15.91 10.90 -12.58
N SER A 234 15.09 10.06 -11.96
CA SER A 234 14.30 10.47 -10.78
C SER A 234 15.23 10.72 -9.58
N ASP A 235 14.94 11.74 -8.77
CA ASP A 235 15.72 12.09 -7.57
C ASP A 235 17.24 12.21 -7.79
N CYS A 236 17.61 12.84 -8.91
CA CYS A 236 19.01 13.02 -9.31
C CYS A 236 19.59 14.39 -8.89
N SER A 237 18.88 15.16 -8.06
CA SER A 237 19.23 16.55 -7.70
C SER A 237 19.39 17.50 -8.91
N LEU A 238 18.67 17.23 -10.01
CA LEU A 238 18.69 18.06 -11.22
C LEU A 238 17.94 19.39 -10.99
N ASN A 239 18.41 20.47 -11.62
CA ASN A 239 17.81 21.80 -11.54
C ASN A 239 17.76 22.47 -12.93
N ASN A 240 17.09 23.62 -13.06
CA ASN A 240 16.96 24.37 -14.31
C ASN A 240 18.20 25.18 -14.73
N ASN A 241 19.41 24.81 -14.30
CA ASN A 241 20.64 25.40 -14.86
C ASN A 241 20.78 24.95 -16.33
N ASP A 242 20.06 25.65 -17.19
CA ASP A 242 19.63 25.20 -18.51
C ASP A 242 20.78 25.16 -19.52
N PRO A 243 21.05 24.01 -20.17
CA PRO A 243 21.81 23.95 -21.40
C PRO A 243 20.97 24.44 -22.60
N SER A 244 20.34 25.61 -22.47
CA SER A 244 19.45 26.23 -23.48
C SER A 244 20.08 26.45 -24.86
N SER A 245 21.40 26.28 -24.97
CA SER A 245 22.18 26.33 -26.22
C SER A 245 22.37 24.97 -26.91
N ILE A 246 21.87 23.86 -26.35
CA ILE A 246 22.04 22.51 -26.92
C ILE A 246 20.86 22.17 -27.83
N SER A 247 21.17 21.84 -29.10
CA SER A 247 20.21 21.21 -30.01
C SER A 247 19.93 19.78 -29.53
N VAL A 248 18.73 19.55 -29.00
CA VAL A 248 18.24 18.21 -28.62
C VAL A 248 17.84 17.45 -29.88
N ASN A 249 18.30 16.20 -30.02
CA ASN A 249 18.11 15.33 -31.18
C ASN A 249 17.88 13.87 -30.75
N TYR A 250 17.08 13.65 -29.71
CA TYR A 250 16.58 12.32 -29.40
C TYR A 250 15.65 11.85 -30.53
N THR A 251 16.10 10.86 -31.29
CA THR A 251 15.33 10.31 -32.42
C THR A 251 14.35 9.21 -31.99
N SER A 252 14.61 8.56 -30.85
CA SER A 252 13.93 7.33 -30.42
C SER A 252 13.29 7.42 -29.03
N LEU A 253 13.55 8.49 -28.27
CA LEU A 253 13.14 8.61 -26.87
C LEU A 253 11.61 8.63 -26.75
N ALA A 254 11.07 7.72 -25.95
CA ALA A 254 9.64 7.53 -25.73
C ALA A 254 9.24 7.74 -24.27
N VAL A 255 10.12 7.43 -23.32
CA VAL A 255 9.89 7.59 -21.87
C VAL A 255 10.96 8.50 -21.29
N LEU A 256 10.51 9.53 -20.57
CA LEU A 256 11.36 10.45 -19.85
C LEU A 256 10.83 10.62 -18.43
N ASP A 257 11.61 10.20 -17.45
CA ASP A 257 11.34 10.42 -16.03
C ASP A 257 12.39 11.36 -15.44
N LEU A 258 11.92 12.53 -14.99
CA LEU A 258 12.68 13.54 -14.27
C LEU A 258 12.00 13.89 -12.93
N SER A 259 11.21 12.96 -12.38
CA SER A 259 10.49 13.13 -11.13
C SER A 259 11.42 13.36 -9.93
N SER A 260 10.89 13.84 -8.81
CA SER A 260 11.62 13.99 -7.54
C SER A 260 12.90 14.85 -7.64
N ASN A 261 12.98 15.77 -8.60
CA ASN A 261 14.15 16.65 -8.78
C ASN A 261 13.89 18.06 -8.23
N MET A 262 14.81 19.00 -8.48
CA MET A 262 14.71 20.40 -8.07
C MET A 262 14.36 21.34 -9.24
N LEU A 263 13.57 20.88 -10.21
CA LEU A 263 13.19 21.70 -11.37
C LEU A 263 12.20 22.80 -10.94
N SER A 264 12.53 24.07 -11.14
CA SER A 264 11.67 25.25 -10.99
C SER A 264 10.74 25.53 -12.18
N SER A 265 10.99 24.94 -13.35
CA SER A 265 10.12 25.08 -14.54
C SER A 265 10.13 23.85 -15.44
N VAL A 266 9.04 23.63 -16.20
CA VAL A 266 8.99 22.57 -17.23
C VAL A 266 9.99 22.88 -18.34
N LEU A 267 10.87 21.93 -18.63
CA LEU A 267 11.95 22.07 -19.62
C LEU A 267 11.39 22.15 -21.05
N THR A 268 11.53 23.30 -21.71
CA THR A 268 10.85 23.57 -22.99
C THR A 268 11.29 22.70 -24.16
N TRP A 269 12.51 22.14 -24.11
CA TRP A 269 13.01 21.26 -25.18
C TRP A 269 12.22 19.96 -25.31
N ILE A 270 11.52 19.50 -24.26
CA ILE A 270 10.68 18.29 -24.32
C ILE A 270 9.56 18.42 -25.37
N PHE A 271 9.08 19.64 -25.61
CA PHE A 271 8.00 19.90 -26.57
C PHE A 271 8.43 19.68 -28.03
N SER A 272 9.75 19.60 -28.29
CA SER A 272 10.28 19.26 -29.61
C SER A 272 10.25 17.76 -29.90
N LEU A 273 10.13 16.92 -28.85
CA LEU A 273 10.22 15.46 -28.93
C LEU A 273 8.85 14.83 -29.17
N ARG A 274 8.48 14.67 -30.44
CA ARG A 274 7.16 14.11 -30.84
C ARG A 274 7.01 12.61 -30.62
N SER A 275 8.12 11.91 -30.35
CA SER A 275 8.14 10.48 -30.04
C SER A 275 7.78 10.17 -28.59
N LEU A 276 7.76 11.17 -27.69
CA LEU A 276 7.45 10.95 -26.29
C LEU A 276 6.02 10.42 -26.10
N VAL A 277 5.96 9.32 -25.36
CA VAL A 277 4.75 8.62 -24.96
C VAL A 277 4.51 8.77 -23.46
N SER A 278 5.58 8.89 -22.68
CA SER A 278 5.54 9.03 -21.22
C SER A 278 6.45 10.16 -20.76
N ILE A 279 5.89 11.08 -19.96
CA ILE A 279 6.63 12.11 -19.25
C ILE A 279 6.26 12.05 -17.77
N ASP A 280 7.26 11.91 -16.91
CA ASP A 280 7.12 12.10 -15.47
C ASP A 280 7.95 13.29 -15.00
N LEU A 281 7.27 14.28 -14.42
CA LEU A 281 7.84 15.49 -13.82
C LEU A 281 7.33 15.68 -12.39
N ASN A 282 6.82 14.62 -11.76
CA ASN A 282 6.24 14.72 -10.43
C ASN A 282 7.30 15.18 -9.39
N SER A 283 6.85 15.66 -8.24
CA SER A 283 7.70 15.94 -7.07
C SER A 283 8.88 16.87 -7.37
N ASN A 284 8.63 17.93 -8.13
CA ASN A 284 9.61 18.95 -8.45
C ASN A 284 9.21 20.31 -7.83
N ALA A 285 10.06 21.32 -7.98
CA ALA A 285 9.79 22.69 -7.54
C ALA A 285 9.09 23.55 -8.62
N VAL A 286 8.39 22.94 -9.59
CA VAL A 286 7.90 23.66 -10.76
C VAL A 286 6.83 24.66 -10.36
N GLU A 287 7.04 25.93 -10.68
CA GLU A 287 6.11 27.02 -10.39
C GLU A 287 5.52 27.66 -11.66
N GLY A 288 4.48 28.47 -11.48
CA GLY A 288 3.84 29.20 -12.58
C GLY A 288 2.73 28.42 -13.27
N VAL A 289 2.46 28.73 -14.54
CA VAL A 289 1.35 28.12 -15.30
C VAL A 289 1.81 26.87 -16.05
N ILE A 290 0.95 25.84 -16.12
CA ILE A 290 1.23 24.66 -16.94
C ILE A 290 1.39 25.09 -18.41
N PRO A 291 2.54 24.85 -19.08
CA PRO A 291 2.77 25.35 -20.42
C PRO A 291 1.86 24.69 -21.47
N ASN A 292 1.42 25.47 -22.46
CA ASN A 292 0.60 24.96 -23.57
C ASN A 292 1.40 24.11 -24.58
N GLY A 293 2.71 23.93 -24.40
CA GLY A 293 3.56 23.12 -25.28
C GLY A 293 3.08 21.67 -25.43
N PHE A 294 2.46 21.12 -24.38
CA PHE A 294 1.84 19.78 -24.39
C PHE A 294 0.77 19.60 -25.47
N GLN A 295 0.13 20.69 -25.93
CA GLN A 295 -0.92 20.64 -26.96
C GLN A 295 -0.48 19.90 -28.24
N ASN A 296 0.81 19.93 -28.57
CA ASN A 296 1.34 19.34 -29.80
C ASN A 296 1.88 17.91 -29.64
N MET A 297 1.77 17.32 -28.44
CA MET A 297 2.33 16.01 -28.09
C MET A 297 1.30 14.87 -28.26
N SER A 298 0.82 14.65 -29.50
CA SER A 298 -0.29 13.72 -29.77
C SER A 298 0.00 12.23 -29.49
N SER A 299 1.26 11.84 -29.34
CA SER A 299 1.70 10.48 -28.97
C SER A 299 1.63 10.21 -27.47
N LEU A 300 1.43 11.25 -26.65
CA LEU A 300 1.52 11.18 -25.20
C LEU A 300 0.37 10.33 -24.63
N LYS A 301 0.75 9.33 -23.84
CA LYS A 301 -0.14 8.42 -23.10
C LYS A 301 -0.04 8.61 -21.59
N PHE A 302 1.12 9.03 -21.10
CA PHE A 302 1.37 9.22 -19.68
C PHE A 302 2.00 10.60 -19.46
N LEU A 303 1.39 11.40 -18.58
CA LEU A 303 1.91 12.69 -18.16
C LEU A 303 1.70 12.86 -16.66
N ASP A 304 2.77 12.84 -15.86
CA ASP A 304 2.70 13.18 -14.44
C ASP A 304 3.34 14.56 -14.18
N LEU A 305 2.56 15.45 -13.59
CA LEU A 305 2.95 16.79 -13.14
C LEU A 305 2.61 16.98 -11.65
N SER A 306 2.26 15.91 -10.93
CA SER A 306 1.86 15.96 -9.53
C SER A 306 2.98 16.44 -8.61
N TRP A 307 2.66 16.83 -7.37
CA TRP A 307 3.64 17.35 -6.40
C TRP A 307 4.52 18.49 -6.95
N ASN A 308 3.91 19.44 -7.66
CA ASN A 308 4.53 20.69 -8.12
C ASN A 308 3.71 21.90 -7.65
N SER A 309 4.26 23.10 -7.78
CA SER A 309 3.63 24.37 -7.33
C SER A 309 2.94 25.13 -8.47
N PHE A 310 2.19 24.43 -9.33
CA PHE A 310 1.47 25.08 -10.43
C PHE A 310 0.39 26.04 -9.94
N SER A 311 0.26 27.19 -10.59
CA SER A 311 -0.74 28.20 -10.29
C SER A 311 -2.15 27.70 -10.60
N SER A 312 -3.11 27.99 -9.71
CA SER A 312 -4.54 27.75 -9.92
C SER A 312 -5.13 28.50 -11.13
N SER A 313 -4.40 29.48 -11.68
CA SER A 313 -4.74 30.17 -12.93
C SER A 313 -4.48 29.32 -14.19
N SER A 314 -3.80 28.17 -14.05
CA SER A 314 -3.53 27.26 -15.15
C SER A 314 -4.83 26.75 -15.77
N THR A 315 -4.90 26.84 -17.10
CA THR A 315 -6.01 26.30 -17.88
C THR A 315 -5.49 25.13 -18.70
N VAL A 316 -6.08 23.95 -18.52
CA VAL A 316 -5.66 22.71 -19.19
C VAL A 316 -6.56 22.38 -20.37
N SER A 317 -6.93 23.39 -21.16
CA SER A 317 -7.82 23.22 -22.33
C SER A 317 -7.18 22.34 -23.41
N TRP A 318 -5.84 22.29 -23.49
CA TRP A 318 -5.09 21.44 -24.39
C TRP A 318 -5.32 19.93 -24.16
N LEU A 319 -5.84 19.52 -23.00
CA LEU A 319 -6.24 18.13 -22.75
C LEU A 319 -7.26 17.63 -23.79
N SER A 320 -8.05 18.54 -24.38
CA SER A 320 -8.99 18.15 -25.43
C SER A 320 -8.32 17.65 -26.71
N ASN A 321 -7.03 17.92 -26.89
CA ASN A 321 -6.26 17.57 -28.10
C ASN A 321 -5.39 16.32 -27.91
N LEU A 322 -5.23 15.83 -26.67
CA LEU A 322 -4.39 14.68 -26.35
C LEU A 322 -5.19 13.37 -26.43
N ASN A 323 -5.41 12.91 -27.66
CA ASN A 323 -6.34 11.81 -27.92
C ASN A 323 -5.86 10.43 -27.46
N GLN A 324 -4.57 10.27 -27.19
CA GLN A 324 -3.98 9.00 -26.73
C GLN A 324 -3.72 8.97 -25.23
N LEU A 325 -4.02 10.05 -24.49
CA LEU A 325 -3.70 10.15 -23.08
C LEU A 325 -4.45 9.09 -22.27
N GLN A 326 -3.72 8.34 -21.45
CA GLN A 326 -4.22 7.27 -20.58
C GLN A 326 -4.06 7.64 -19.11
N PHE A 327 -3.04 8.43 -18.80
CA PHE A 327 -2.77 8.93 -17.46
C PHE A 327 -2.42 10.41 -17.50
N LEU A 328 -3.01 11.15 -16.56
CA LEU A 328 -2.63 12.51 -16.25
C LEU A 328 -2.58 12.66 -14.73
N GLY A 329 -1.38 12.75 -14.17
CA GLY A 329 -1.15 13.16 -12.80
C GLY A 329 -1.08 14.68 -12.75
N LEU A 330 -2.01 15.32 -12.05
CA LEU A 330 -1.86 16.72 -11.65
C LEU A 330 -1.79 16.83 -10.13
N VAL A 331 -2.41 15.89 -9.42
CA VAL A 331 -2.11 15.51 -8.02
C VAL A 331 -1.87 14.00 -8.04
N TYR A 332 -1.10 13.53 -7.09
CA TYR A 332 -0.74 12.12 -6.98
C TYR A 332 -1.97 11.24 -6.80
N VAL A 333 -2.22 10.36 -7.77
CA VAL A 333 -2.44 8.92 -7.55
C VAL A 333 -2.22 8.17 -8.89
N GLY A 334 -1.25 7.24 -8.94
CA GLY A 334 -1.23 6.01 -9.76
C GLY A 334 -1.30 6.07 -11.32
N PRO A 335 -0.39 5.43 -12.08
CA PRO A 335 -0.12 5.72 -13.49
C PRO A 335 -1.14 5.30 -14.59
N LYS A 336 -2.42 5.02 -14.29
CA LYS A 336 -3.47 4.59 -15.29
C LYS A 336 -4.85 5.24 -15.12
N SER A 337 -4.87 6.40 -14.51
CA SER A 337 -6.06 7.14 -14.17
C SER A 337 -5.86 8.62 -14.46
N PHE A 338 -6.87 9.30 -14.97
CA PHE A 338 -6.88 10.75 -14.92
C PHE A 338 -7.41 11.11 -13.53
N LEU A 339 -6.54 11.09 -12.52
CA LEU A 339 -6.86 11.56 -11.17
C LEU A 339 -6.09 12.85 -10.99
N ALA A 340 -6.82 13.94 -10.97
CA ALA A 340 -6.28 15.26 -10.99
C ALA A 340 -6.71 16.06 -9.75
N SER A 341 -7.39 15.39 -8.81
CA SER A 341 -8.12 15.95 -7.67
C SER A 341 -7.27 16.85 -6.76
N ASN A 342 -7.83 17.75 -5.95
CA ASN A 342 -7.11 18.59 -4.95
C ASN A 342 -6.24 19.73 -5.50
N ASN A 343 -6.51 20.20 -6.72
CA ASN A 343 -5.68 21.21 -7.37
C ASN A 343 -6.35 22.55 -7.68
N MET A 344 -7.65 22.69 -7.44
CA MET A 344 -8.44 23.89 -7.81
C MET A 344 -8.25 24.34 -9.28
N LEU A 345 -7.76 23.46 -10.15
CA LEU A 345 -7.50 23.76 -11.56
C LEU A 345 -8.81 24.00 -12.30
N THR A 346 -8.75 24.86 -13.31
CA THR A 346 -9.92 25.18 -14.12
C THR A 346 -9.93 24.34 -15.39
N PHE A 347 -10.91 23.44 -15.48
CA PHE A 347 -11.19 22.70 -16.71
C PHE A 347 -12.47 23.18 -17.36
N LYS A 348 -12.34 23.66 -18.59
CA LYS A 348 -13.43 24.17 -19.42
C LYS A 348 -13.36 23.46 -20.77
N PRO A 349 -13.77 22.18 -20.83
CA PRO A 349 -13.85 21.49 -22.11
C PRO A 349 -14.91 22.14 -22.99
N ASN A 350 -14.81 21.93 -24.30
CA ASN A 350 -15.87 22.28 -25.22
C ASN A 350 -17.16 21.53 -24.81
N PRO A 351 -18.36 22.13 -24.85
CA PRO A 351 -19.63 21.43 -24.56
C PRO A 351 -19.88 20.15 -25.37
N SER A 352 -19.25 20.01 -26.53
CA SER A 352 -19.28 18.80 -27.38
C SER A 352 -18.06 17.89 -27.18
N TRP A 353 -17.21 18.19 -26.20
CA TRP A 353 -16.02 17.41 -25.90
C TRP A 353 -16.44 16.08 -25.29
N ILE A 354 -16.29 15.06 -26.10
CA ILE A 354 -16.30 13.68 -25.65
C ILE A 354 -14.83 13.34 -25.47
N PRO A 355 -14.42 12.88 -24.28
CA PRO A 355 -13.05 12.47 -24.11
C PRO A 355 -12.69 11.40 -25.18
N PRO A 356 -11.64 11.63 -25.97
CA PRO A 356 -11.30 10.78 -27.13
C PRO A 356 -10.72 9.40 -26.77
N PHE A 357 -10.52 9.13 -25.48
CA PHE A 357 -9.95 7.90 -24.93
C PHE A 357 -10.98 7.13 -24.10
N GLN A 358 -10.83 5.80 -23.98
CA GLN A 358 -11.63 4.96 -23.10
C GLN A 358 -11.09 5.08 -21.68
N TRP A 359 -11.77 5.84 -20.83
CA TRP A 359 -11.33 6.05 -19.45
C TRP A 359 -11.55 4.78 -18.66
N LYS A 360 -10.49 4.33 -17.99
CA LYS A 360 -10.61 3.37 -16.89
C LYS A 360 -10.95 4.11 -15.61
N SER A 361 -10.33 5.26 -15.34
CA SER A 361 -10.55 6.00 -14.10
C SER A 361 -10.58 7.50 -14.33
N ILE A 362 -11.62 8.17 -13.82
CA ILE A 362 -11.77 9.64 -13.76
C ILE A 362 -11.71 10.06 -12.28
N GLY A 363 -10.86 11.02 -11.97
CA GLY A 363 -10.70 11.70 -10.68
C GLY A 363 -10.56 13.18 -10.91
N LEU A 364 -11.57 13.94 -10.55
CA LEU A 364 -11.60 15.39 -10.74
C LEU A 364 -11.95 16.11 -9.44
N GLY A 365 -11.72 15.47 -8.28
CA GLY A 365 -12.13 16.02 -7.00
C GLY A 365 -11.53 17.41 -6.72
N ASN A 366 -12.26 18.37 -6.16
CA ASN A 366 -11.70 19.71 -5.89
C ASN A 366 -11.19 20.46 -7.15
N TRP A 367 -11.92 20.38 -8.28
CA TRP A 367 -11.69 21.16 -9.51
C TRP A 367 -12.65 22.34 -9.63
N ARG A 368 -12.26 23.37 -10.40
CA ARG A 368 -13.19 24.39 -10.90
C ARG A 368 -13.78 23.92 -12.22
N LEU A 369 -14.66 22.92 -12.14
CA LEU A 369 -15.43 22.45 -13.29
C LEU A 369 -16.41 23.56 -13.68
N GLY A 370 -16.13 24.26 -14.78
CA GLY A 370 -16.98 25.40 -15.20
C GLY A 370 -18.42 24.96 -15.51
N PRO A 371 -19.38 25.90 -15.61
CA PRO A 371 -20.80 25.58 -15.88
C PRO A 371 -21.02 24.82 -17.19
N HIS A 372 -20.03 24.83 -18.09
CA HIS A 372 -20.02 24.12 -19.36
C HIS A 372 -19.59 22.66 -19.28
N PHE A 373 -18.95 22.21 -18.19
CA PHE A 373 -18.70 20.78 -17.97
C PHE A 373 -20.03 20.01 -17.98
N LEU A 374 -21.09 20.62 -17.44
CA LEU A 374 -22.45 20.06 -17.36
C LEU A 374 -23.40 20.52 -18.49
N SER A 375 -22.98 21.44 -19.38
CA SER A 375 -23.90 22.05 -20.35
C SER A 375 -24.00 21.26 -21.65
N GLY A 376 -24.90 20.28 -21.69
CA GLY A 376 -25.57 19.93 -22.94
C GLY A 376 -26.39 21.12 -23.43
N ASN A 377 -26.33 21.42 -24.72
CA ASN A 377 -26.88 22.60 -25.37
C ASN A 377 -28.36 22.88 -24.98
N SER A 378 -28.65 23.88 -24.13
CA SER A 378 -30.00 24.43 -23.99
C SER A 378 -29.96 25.96 -24.01
N SER A 379 -30.35 26.53 -25.14
CA SER A 379 -30.54 27.96 -25.32
C SER A 379 -31.81 28.41 -24.59
N LYS A 380 -31.68 28.79 -23.31
CA LYS A 380 -32.47 29.82 -22.61
C LYS A 380 -32.15 29.84 -21.10
N GLY A 381 -31.34 30.81 -20.69
CA GLY A 381 -31.50 31.55 -19.43
C GLY A 381 -31.76 30.77 -18.14
N THR A 382 -30.99 29.73 -17.82
CA THR A 382 -30.60 29.34 -16.45
C THR A 382 -29.50 28.28 -16.58
N TYR A 383 -28.30 28.55 -16.08
CA TYR A 383 -27.18 27.60 -16.13
C TYR A 383 -27.40 26.45 -15.13
N ARG A 384 -28.30 25.53 -15.46
CA ARG A 384 -28.43 24.21 -14.82
C ARG A 384 -28.15 23.15 -15.87
N GLY A 385 -26.89 22.81 -16.05
CA GLY A 385 -26.52 21.61 -16.78
C GLY A 385 -26.87 20.38 -15.95
N SER A 386 -27.61 19.42 -16.50
CA SER A 386 -27.98 18.18 -15.80
C SER A 386 -26.85 17.15 -15.94
N LEU A 387 -26.47 16.48 -14.84
CA LEU A 387 -25.55 15.33 -14.82
C LEU A 387 -25.95 14.24 -15.83
N SER A 388 -27.26 14.12 -16.12
CA SER A 388 -27.80 13.18 -17.11
C SER A 388 -27.18 13.35 -18.51
N ASN A 389 -26.79 14.57 -18.90
CA ASN A 389 -26.18 14.79 -20.21
C ASN A 389 -24.78 14.17 -20.33
N ILE A 390 -24.04 14.04 -19.23
CA ILE A 390 -22.71 13.43 -19.23
C ILE A 390 -22.85 11.91 -19.08
N PHE A 391 -23.58 11.47 -18.05
CA PHE A 391 -23.61 10.05 -17.67
C PHE A 391 -24.59 9.21 -18.50
N CYS A 392 -25.72 9.77 -18.95
CA CYS A 392 -26.67 8.99 -19.75
C CYS A 392 -26.35 9.02 -21.24
N ASN A 393 -26.14 10.22 -21.80
CA ASN A 393 -26.01 10.38 -23.26
C ASN A 393 -24.71 9.79 -23.83
N PHE A 394 -23.66 9.68 -23.00
CA PHE A 394 -22.37 9.11 -23.39
C PHE A 394 -22.07 7.77 -22.74
N SER A 395 -23.07 7.14 -22.12
CA SER A 395 -22.92 5.87 -21.39
C SER A 395 -22.26 4.76 -22.23
N THR A 396 -22.59 4.66 -23.52
CA THR A 396 -22.00 3.66 -24.45
C THR A 396 -20.53 3.89 -24.79
N LYS A 397 -19.95 5.05 -24.41
CA LYS A 397 -18.53 5.36 -24.61
C LYS A 397 -17.71 5.20 -23.32
N LEU A 398 -18.37 4.97 -22.19
CA LEU A 398 -17.77 4.88 -20.84
C LEU A 398 -17.96 3.50 -20.20
N GLU A 399 -18.29 2.47 -20.98
CA GLU A 399 -18.54 1.10 -20.51
C GLU A 399 -17.32 0.49 -19.78
N THR A 400 -16.11 0.97 -20.09
CA THR A 400 -14.85 0.51 -19.47
C THR A 400 -14.47 1.24 -18.18
N LEU A 401 -15.31 2.17 -17.72
CA LEU A 401 -15.01 3.00 -16.56
C LEU A 401 -15.09 2.15 -15.28
N THR A 402 -13.98 2.07 -14.55
CA THR A 402 -13.81 1.38 -13.27
C THR A 402 -13.88 2.34 -12.08
N ILE A 403 -13.41 3.58 -12.22
CA ILE A 403 -13.44 4.57 -11.13
C ILE A 403 -14.02 5.89 -11.65
N LEU A 404 -15.01 6.42 -10.94
CA LEU A 404 -15.52 7.77 -11.11
C LEU A 404 -15.47 8.50 -9.77
N ASP A 405 -14.51 9.39 -9.63
CA ASP A 405 -14.38 10.31 -8.50
C ASP A 405 -14.48 11.75 -9.00
N ILE A 406 -15.54 12.43 -8.61
CA ILE A 406 -15.76 13.84 -8.93
C ILE A 406 -16.22 14.63 -7.70
N GLU A 407 -15.75 14.23 -6.51
CA GLU A 407 -16.16 14.87 -5.27
C GLU A 407 -15.77 16.37 -5.18
N SER A 408 -16.42 17.14 -4.31
CA SER A 408 -16.00 18.52 -4.02
C SER A 408 -15.95 19.45 -5.26
N ASN A 409 -16.93 19.36 -6.16
CA ASN A 409 -16.96 20.09 -7.43
C ASN A 409 -18.14 21.07 -7.59
N LEU A 410 -18.87 21.36 -6.51
CA LEU A 410 -20.07 22.21 -6.49
C LEU A 410 -21.16 21.73 -7.47
N LEU A 411 -21.18 20.44 -7.80
CA LEU A 411 -22.15 19.86 -8.73
C LEU A 411 -23.56 20.00 -8.14
N SER A 412 -24.56 20.18 -9.00
CA SER A 412 -25.95 20.34 -8.56
C SER A 412 -26.93 19.69 -9.51
N GLY A 413 -28.16 19.45 -9.04
CA GLY A 413 -29.16 18.67 -9.77
C GLY A 413 -29.28 17.25 -9.23
N GLU A 414 -30.02 16.39 -9.92
CA GLU A 414 -30.25 15.01 -9.48
C GLU A 414 -29.18 14.05 -10.03
N ILE A 415 -28.85 13.02 -9.25
CA ILE A 415 -28.07 11.89 -9.74
C ILE A 415 -28.92 11.16 -10.79
N PRO A 416 -28.45 11.00 -12.03
CA PRO A 416 -29.26 10.45 -13.10
C PRO A 416 -29.56 8.97 -12.90
N ASP A 417 -30.69 8.50 -13.41
CA ASP A 417 -31.14 7.10 -13.31
C ASP A 417 -30.85 6.35 -14.63
N CYS A 418 -29.57 6.11 -14.92
CA CYS A 418 -29.11 5.49 -16.17
C CYS A 418 -27.75 4.75 -16.04
N TRP A 419 -27.53 4.08 -14.92
CA TRP A 419 -26.24 3.46 -14.60
C TRP A 419 -26.04 2.06 -15.20
N GLU A 420 -27.02 1.51 -15.93
CA GLU A 420 -27.01 0.12 -16.40
C GLU A 420 -25.83 -0.22 -17.32
N ASN A 421 -25.24 0.77 -17.99
CA ASN A 421 -24.14 0.58 -18.94
C ASN A 421 -22.74 0.59 -18.29
N TYR A 422 -22.63 0.91 -17.01
CA TYR A 422 -21.34 1.06 -16.30
C TYR A 422 -20.87 -0.25 -15.63
N GLN A 423 -20.93 -1.38 -16.33
CA GLN A 423 -20.75 -2.71 -15.75
C GLN A 423 -19.34 -2.98 -15.16
N MET A 424 -18.33 -2.18 -15.54
CA MET A 424 -16.97 -2.29 -14.99
C MET A 424 -16.72 -1.38 -13.77
N LEU A 425 -17.70 -0.55 -13.38
CA LEU A 425 -17.51 0.46 -12.33
C LEU A 425 -17.39 -0.20 -10.95
N GLN A 426 -16.27 0.08 -10.28
CA GLN A 426 -15.91 -0.38 -8.94
C GLN A 426 -15.98 0.75 -7.92
N VAL A 427 -15.68 1.99 -8.31
CA VAL A 427 -15.70 3.15 -7.38
C VAL A 427 -16.56 4.25 -7.96
N LEU A 428 -17.54 4.70 -7.17
CA LEU A 428 -18.35 5.87 -7.45
C LEU A 428 -18.28 6.84 -6.27
N ASN A 429 -17.54 7.92 -6.43
CA ASN A 429 -17.41 8.99 -5.45
C ASN A 429 -18.01 10.30 -6.00
N LEU A 430 -19.15 10.70 -5.43
CA LEU A 430 -19.89 11.92 -5.71
C LEU A 430 -20.04 12.80 -4.45
N GLY A 431 -19.12 12.64 -3.48
CA GLY A 431 -19.20 13.28 -2.18
C GLY A 431 -19.02 14.80 -2.23
N ASN A 432 -19.50 15.51 -1.21
CA ASN A 432 -19.24 16.93 -0.98
C ASN A 432 -19.66 17.83 -2.17
N ASP A 433 -20.87 17.61 -2.68
CA ASP A 433 -21.46 18.39 -3.76
C ASP A 433 -22.82 18.96 -3.31
N ASN A 434 -23.53 19.62 -4.23
CA ASN A 434 -24.87 20.18 -4.00
C ASN A 434 -25.95 19.35 -4.72
N LEU A 435 -25.77 18.02 -4.80
CA LEU A 435 -26.69 17.10 -5.47
C LEU A 435 -27.98 16.94 -4.67
N THR A 436 -29.10 16.78 -5.39
CA THR A 436 -30.45 16.70 -4.83
C THR A 436 -31.18 15.45 -5.34
N GLY A 437 -32.40 15.21 -4.86
CA GLY A 437 -33.22 14.09 -5.36
C GLY A 437 -33.04 12.81 -4.55
N LYS A 438 -33.54 11.70 -5.08
CA LYS A 438 -33.40 10.37 -4.47
C LYS A 438 -32.18 9.65 -5.03
N ILE A 439 -31.67 8.67 -4.28
CA ILE A 439 -30.67 7.74 -4.81
C ILE A 439 -31.33 6.93 -5.95
N PRO A 440 -30.79 6.94 -7.18
CA PRO A 440 -31.39 6.30 -8.34
C PRO A 440 -31.36 4.78 -8.25
N GLY A 441 -32.38 4.13 -8.80
CA GLY A 441 -32.52 2.67 -8.72
C GLY A 441 -31.55 1.92 -9.64
N SER A 442 -31.21 2.51 -10.79
CA SER A 442 -30.28 1.93 -11.76
C SER A 442 -28.88 1.68 -11.21
N LEU A 443 -28.46 2.36 -10.12
CA LEU A 443 -27.20 2.06 -9.42
C LEU A 443 -27.14 0.60 -8.94
N GLY A 444 -28.27 0.00 -8.56
CA GLY A 444 -28.34 -1.40 -8.17
C GLY A 444 -28.07 -2.38 -9.32
N SER A 445 -27.98 -1.92 -10.57
CA SER A 445 -27.63 -2.73 -11.74
C SER A 445 -26.11 -2.88 -11.94
N VAL A 446 -25.30 -2.19 -11.13
CA VAL A 446 -23.84 -2.16 -11.23
C VAL A 446 -23.22 -3.02 -10.13
N GLY A 447 -23.41 -4.33 -10.23
CA GLY A 447 -23.01 -5.28 -9.17
C GLY A 447 -21.51 -5.33 -8.86
N GLY A 448 -20.67 -4.70 -9.69
CA GLY A 448 -19.22 -4.59 -9.50
C GLY A 448 -18.77 -3.50 -8.54
N ILE A 449 -19.66 -2.60 -8.07
CA ILE A 449 -19.26 -1.50 -7.17
C ILE A 449 -18.73 -2.04 -5.83
N GLU A 450 -17.54 -1.59 -5.48
CA GLU A 450 -16.82 -1.85 -4.23
C GLU A 450 -16.86 -0.63 -3.28
N SER A 451 -16.91 0.59 -3.82
CA SER A 451 -17.07 1.81 -3.01
C SER A 451 -18.11 2.75 -3.59
N LEU A 452 -19.12 3.08 -2.78
CA LEU A 452 -20.16 4.06 -3.09
C LEU A 452 -20.12 5.17 -2.04
N ASN A 453 -19.64 6.34 -2.45
CA ASN A 453 -19.59 7.55 -1.62
C ASN A 453 -20.50 8.63 -2.19
N LEU A 454 -21.56 8.96 -1.44
CA LEU A 454 -22.53 10.01 -1.74
C LEU A 454 -22.62 11.06 -0.62
N ARG A 455 -21.58 11.15 0.23
CA ARG A 455 -21.61 11.96 1.44
C ARG A 455 -21.81 13.45 1.17
N ASN A 456 -22.24 14.19 2.19
CA ASN A 456 -22.35 15.65 2.21
C ASN A 456 -22.99 16.21 0.93
N ASN A 457 -24.27 15.85 0.74
CA ASN A 457 -25.11 16.28 -0.37
C ASN A 457 -26.53 16.60 0.16
N ASN A 458 -27.47 16.95 -0.72
CA ASN A 458 -28.88 17.20 -0.38
C ASN A 458 -29.81 16.05 -0.79
N LEU A 459 -29.34 14.79 -0.74
CA LEU A 459 -30.14 13.62 -1.12
C LEU A 459 -31.21 13.32 -0.07
N PHE A 460 -32.40 12.87 -0.51
CA PHE A 460 -33.53 12.57 0.36
C PHE A 460 -34.28 11.30 -0.05
N GLY A 461 -35.19 10.85 0.82
CA GLY A 461 -35.94 9.60 0.61
C GLY A 461 -35.29 8.41 1.30
N GLU A 462 -35.84 7.22 1.07
CA GLU A 462 -35.31 5.97 1.63
C GLU A 462 -34.20 5.39 0.76
N VAL A 463 -33.30 4.60 1.38
CA VAL A 463 -32.29 3.84 0.65
C VAL A 463 -32.99 2.78 -0.20
N PRO A 464 -32.86 2.81 -1.55
CA PRO A 464 -33.64 1.95 -2.42
C PRO A 464 -33.20 0.48 -2.30
N SER A 465 -34.18 -0.42 -2.18
CA SER A 465 -33.93 -1.86 -1.95
C SER A 465 -33.16 -2.55 -3.07
N ILE A 466 -33.13 -1.98 -4.27
CA ILE A 466 -32.37 -2.50 -5.40
C ILE A 466 -30.85 -2.49 -5.15
N LEU A 467 -30.34 -1.65 -4.23
CA LEU A 467 -28.92 -1.63 -3.85
C LEU A 467 -28.49 -2.91 -3.12
N GLN A 468 -29.43 -3.77 -2.71
CA GLN A 468 -29.13 -5.09 -2.16
C GLN A 468 -28.37 -5.99 -3.15
N HIS A 469 -28.31 -5.63 -4.44
CA HIS A 469 -27.59 -6.37 -5.48
C HIS A 469 -26.10 -6.00 -5.59
N LEU A 470 -25.62 -5.00 -4.83
CA LEU A 470 -24.21 -4.58 -4.81
C LEU A 470 -23.35 -5.49 -3.91
N ALA A 471 -23.32 -6.80 -4.18
CA ALA A 471 -22.73 -7.80 -3.29
C ALA A 471 -21.22 -7.63 -3.00
N ASN A 472 -20.50 -6.88 -3.85
CA ASN A 472 -19.08 -6.61 -3.72
C ASN A 472 -18.76 -5.35 -2.89
N LEU A 473 -19.78 -4.64 -2.39
CA LEU A 473 -19.60 -3.38 -1.69
C LEU A 473 -18.76 -3.55 -0.41
N LEU A 474 -17.68 -2.77 -0.32
CA LEU A 474 -16.75 -2.67 0.81
C LEU A 474 -17.00 -1.39 1.61
N ILE A 475 -17.27 -0.28 0.92
CA ILE A 475 -17.50 1.04 1.53
C ILE A 475 -18.86 1.57 1.06
N LEU A 476 -19.73 1.87 2.02
CA LEU A 476 -20.98 2.59 1.80
C LEU A 476 -20.99 3.85 2.66
N ASP A 477 -20.79 5.01 2.03
CA ASP A 477 -20.87 6.31 2.70
C ASP A 477 -22.03 7.13 2.16
N LEU A 478 -23.05 7.28 3.01
CA LEU A 478 -24.27 8.06 2.77
C LEU A 478 -24.39 9.22 3.76
N SER A 479 -23.31 9.54 4.48
CA SER A 479 -23.33 10.50 5.58
C SER A 479 -23.70 11.92 5.13
N GLU A 480 -24.15 12.74 6.08
CA GLU A 480 -24.44 14.16 5.86
C GLU A 480 -25.43 14.42 4.70
N ASN A 481 -26.58 13.75 4.77
CA ASN A 481 -27.65 13.90 3.78
C ASN A 481 -29.00 14.08 4.49
N GLN A 482 -30.11 14.01 3.74
CA GLN A 482 -31.46 14.11 4.26
C GLN A 482 -32.24 12.79 4.13
N LEU A 483 -31.54 11.64 4.14
CA LEU A 483 -32.13 10.31 3.96
C LEU A 483 -33.02 9.93 5.15
N THR A 484 -34.11 9.23 4.84
CA THR A 484 -35.18 8.86 5.79
C THR A 484 -35.42 7.35 5.78
N GLY A 485 -36.34 6.87 6.62
CA GLY A 485 -36.68 5.45 6.71
C GLY A 485 -35.88 4.72 7.79
N SER A 486 -36.00 3.40 7.84
CA SER A 486 -35.18 2.56 8.74
C SER A 486 -33.86 2.19 8.08
N ILE A 487 -32.87 1.78 8.89
CA ILE A 487 -31.69 1.10 8.35
C ILE A 487 -32.15 -0.23 7.72
N PRO A 488 -31.92 -0.47 6.43
CA PRO A 488 -32.45 -1.66 5.79
C PRO A 488 -31.78 -2.95 6.25
N ALA A 489 -32.56 -3.94 6.65
CA ALA A 489 -32.05 -5.24 7.09
C ALA A 489 -31.26 -5.98 5.99
N TRP A 490 -31.59 -5.73 4.72
CA TRP A 490 -30.88 -6.35 3.59
C TRP A 490 -29.41 -5.97 3.50
N ILE A 491 -28.96 -4.88 4.17
CA ILE A 491 -27.54 -4.56 4.26
C ILE A 491 -26.79 -5.73 4.92
N GLY A 492 -27.28 -6.19 6.08
CA GLY A 492 -26.71 -7.33 6.79
C GLY A 492 -26.94 -8.67 6.10
N ASP A 493 -28.01 -8.82 5.31
CA ASP A 493 -28.30 -10.09 4.61
C ASP A 493 -27.53 -10.25 3.29
N LYS A 494 -27.19 -9.15 2.61
CA LYS A 494 -26.69 -9.17 1.22
C LYS A 494 -25.31 -8.55 1.04
N LEU A 495 -24.93 -7.56 1.84
CA LEU A 495 -23.65 -6.84 1.70
C LEU A 495 -22.58 -7.39 2.65
N LEU A 496 -22.38 -8.71 2.65
CA LEU A 496 -21.53 -9.39 3.63
C LEU A 496 -20.03 -9.01 3.55
N SER A 497 -19.61 -8.39 2.44
CA SER A 497 -18.24 -7.89 2.26
C SER A 497 -18.00 -6.50 2.87
N LEU A 498 -19.06 -5.85 3.38
CA LEU A 498 -18.98 -4.47 3.83
C LEU A 498 -18.00 -4.31 4.99
N VAL A 499 -17.12 -3.32 4.87
CA VAL A 499 -16.09 -3.00 5.85
C VAL A 499 -16.38 -1.67 6.53
N VAL A 500 -16.86 -0.68 5.77
CA VAL A 500 -17.28 0.62 6.28
C VAL A 500 -18.74 0.86 5.94
N GLN A 501 -19.52 1.15 6.97
CA GLN A 501 -20.89 1.64 6.84
C GLN A 501 -21.01 2.99 7.54
N ASN A 502 -21.13 4.07 6.76
CA ASN A 502 -21.28 5.43 7.28
C ASN A 502 -22.62 6.05 6.86
N HIS A 503 -23.52 6.21 7.82
CA HIS A 503 -24.86 6.78 7.66
C HIS A 503 -25.06 7.99 8.57
N ARG A 504 -23.97 8.57 9.10
CA ARG A 504 -23.98 9.69 10.05
C ARG A 504 -24.82 10.86 9.55
N SER A 505 -25.39 11.64 10.46
CA SER A 505 -26.01 12.95 10.16
C SER A 505 -27.10 12.85 9.08
N ASN A 506 -28.06 11.95 9.29
CA ASN A 506 -29.22 11.74 8.42
C ASN A 506 -30.52 11.79 9.25
N LYS A 507 -31.64 11.32 8.69
CA LYS A 507 -32.95 11.23 9.36
C LYS A 507 -33.40 9.77 9.51
N PHE A 508 -32.46 8.81 9.59
CA PHE A 508 -32.81 7.40 9.81
C PHE A 508 -33.51 7.21 11.16
N GLN A 509 -34.49 6.31 11.21
CA GLN A 509 -35.33 6.06 12.38
C GLN A 509 -35.52 4.55 12.62
N ALA A 510 -36.47 4.19 13.49
CA ALA A 510 -36.73 2.81 13.91
C ALA A 510 -35.56 2.22 14.71
N TYR A 511 -35.15 0.97 14.48
CA TYR A 511 -34.13 0.27 15.26
C TYR A 511 -32.97 -0.23 14.37
N ILE A 512 -31.85 -0.57 15.00
CA ILE A 512 -30.72 -1.22 14.35
C ILE A 512 -31.09 -2.69 14.10
N PRO A 513 -31.20 -3.17 12.86
CA PRO A 513 -31.56 -4.56 12.58
C PRO A 513 -30.47 -5.54 13.03
N ASP A 514 -30.86 -6.68 13.61
CA ASP A 514 -29.94 -7.73 14.06
C ASP A 514 -29.10 -8.30 12.91
N GLN A 515 -29.58 -8.19 11.67
CA GLN A 515 -28.87 -8.60 10.46
C GLN A 515 -27.51 -7.92 10.31
N ILE A 516 -27.31 -6.70 10.84
CA ILE A 516 -26.00 -6.03 10.83
C ILE A 516 -24.92 -6.90 11.49
N CYS A 517 -25.29 -7.71 12.48
CA CYS A 517 -24.36 -8.62 13.15
C CYS A 517 -23.82 -9.74 12.25
N ALA A 518 -24.34 -9.92 11.03
CA ALA A 518 -23.81 -10.87 10.04
C ALA A 518 -22.62 -10.30 9.23
N LEU A 519 -22.34 -9.01 9.36
CA LEU A 519 -21.26 -8.31 8.66
C LEU A 519 -19.91 -8.59 9.33
N ASN A 520 -19.40 -9.81 9.16
CA ASN A 520 -18.17 -10.27 9.81
C ASN A 520 -16.92 -9.47 9.40
N SER A 521 -16.96 -8.82 8.23
CA SER A 521 -15.89 -7.97 7.70
C SER A 521 -15.99 -6.51 8.13
N LEU A 522 -17.06 -6.10 8.83
CA LEU A 522 -17.29 -4.72 9.22
C LEU A 522 -16.25 -4.27 10.25
N GLN A 523 -15.52 -3.22 9.92
CA GLN A 523 -14.51 -2.60 10.77
C GLN A 523 -15.00 -1.25 11.31
N PHE A 524 -15.84 -0.54 10.54
CA PHE A 524 -16.37 0.75 10.95
C PHE A 524 -17.88 0.85 10.75
N LEU A 525 -18.59 1.17 11.82
CA LEU A 525 -20.03 1.43 11.82
C LEU A 525 -20.30 2.83 12.40
N ASP A 526 -20.69 3.78 11.55
CA ASP A 526 -21.11 5.12 11.97
C ASP A 526 -22.60 5.34 11.64
N LEU A 527 -23.40 5.39 12.69
CA LEU A 527 -24.84 5.71 12.65
C LEU A 527 -25.15 7.00 13.43
N GLY A 528 -24.12 7.79 13.75
CA GLY A 528 -24.22 8.96 14.61
C GLY A 528 -25.21 10.00 14.08
N TYR A 529 -25.79 10.80 14.99
CA TYR A 529 -26.66 11.93 14.65
C TYR A 529 -27.84 11.55 13.73
N ASN A 530 -28.63 10.56 14.16
CA ASN A 530 -29.85 10.12 13.49
C ASN A 530 -31.04 10.14 14.48
N LYS A 531 -32.15 9.49 14.14
CA LYS A 531 -33.35 9.31 14.99
C LYS A 531 -33.57 7.83 15.35
N ILE A 532 -32.50 7.04 15.40
CA ILE A 532 -32.55 5.60 15.66
C ILE A 532 -32.90 5.37 17.13
N SER A 533 -33.73 4.39 17.40
CA SER A 533 -34.34 4.08 18.70
C SER A 533 -34.27 2.57 19.00
N GLY A 534 -34.73 2.16 20.18
CA GLY A 534 -34.65 0.76 20.59
C GLY A 534 -33.27 0.40 21.17
N ALA A 535 -33.07 -0.90 21.44
CA ALA A 535 -31.86 -1.39 22.07
C ALA A 535 -30.73 -1.64 21.07
N ILE A 536 -29.48 -1.51 21.53
CA ILE A 536 -28.30 -1.95 20.78
C ILE A 536 -28.38 -3.49 20.63
N PRO A 537 -28.24 -4.06 19.42
CA PRO A 537 -28.28 -5.49 19.20
C PRO A 537 -27.25 -6.24 20.05
N LYS A 538 -27.70 -7.28 20.77
CA LYS A 538 -26.83 -8.07 21.65
C LYS A 538 -25.77 -8.87 20.89
N CYS A 539 -25.96 -9.06 19.59
CA CYS A 539 -25.10 -9.82 18.71
C CYS A 539 -23.91 -9.02 18.17
N PHE A 540 -23.67 -7.77 18.59
CA PHE A 540 -22.54 -6.96 18.12
C PHE A 540 -21.18 -7.65 18.31
N SER A 541 -21.06 -8.57 19.27
CA SER A 541 -19.86 -9.41 19.42
C SER A 541 -19.55 -10.32 18.23
N ASN A 542 -20.49 -10.51 17.31
CA ASN A 542 -20.30 -11.32 16.12
C ASN A 542 -19.55 -10.55 15.01
N LEU A 543 -19.37 -9.23 15.14
CA LEU A 543 -18.59 -8.40 14.22
C LEU A 543 -17.10 -8.76 14.34
N SER A 544 -16.73 -9.86 13.68
CA SER A 544 -15.49 -10.59 13.93
C SER A 544 -14.24 -9.76 13.61
N ALA A 545 -14.31 -8.90 12.59
CA ALA A 545 -13.22 -7.99 12.23
C ALA A 545 -12.89 -6.96 13.35
N MET A 546 -13.85 -6.62 14.21
CA MET A 546 -13.63 -5.78 15.40
C MET A 546 -13.25 -6.60 16.65
N ALA A 547 -13.35 -7.93 16.60
CA ALA A 547 -13.05 -8.83 17.71
C ALA A 547 -11.61 -9.37 17.68
N THR A 548 -11.08 -9.67 16.50
CA THR A 548 -9.74 -10.25 16.35
C THR A 548 -8.91 -9.46 15.36
N LYS A 549 -7.61 -9.26 15.64
CA LYS A 549 -6.69 -8.67 14.65
C LYS A 549 -6.70 -9.56 13.41
N PRO A 550 -6.92 -9.04 12.20
CA PRO A 550 -6.95 -9.86 11.00
C PRO A 550 -5.59 -10.54 10.81
N LEU A 551 -5.55 -11.84 11.09
CA LEU A 551 -4.43 -12.75 10.80
C LEU A 551 -4.41 -12.96 9.28
N ASN A 552 -3.55 -12.22 8.59
CA ASN A 552 -3.24 -12.36 7.16
C ASN A 552 -4.38 -11.99 6.18
N GLY A 553 -4.10 -11.02 5.30
CA GLY A 553 -4.68 -11.00 3.94
C GLY A 553 -5.62 -9.86 3.54
N ILE A 554 -6.02 -8.93 4.43
CA ILE A 554 -6.96 -7.84 4.05
C ILE A 554 -6.25 -6.50 3.76
N LEU A 555 -4.95 -6.35 4.08
CA LEU A 555 -4.18 -5.15 3.73
C LEU A 555 -4.14 -4.90 2.20
N TYR A 556 -4.23 -5.96 1.38
CA TYR A 556 -4.24 -5.88 -0.08
C TYR A 556 -5.61 -5.60 -0.71
N ARG A 557 -6.71 -5.48 0.07
CA ARG A 557 -8.06 -5.26 -0.48
C ARG A 557 -8.46 -3.78 -0.59
N TRP A 558 -7.68 -2.89 0.01
CA TRP A 558 -7.85 -1.44 -0.10
C TRP A 558 -7.17 -0.86 -1.33
N VAL A 559 -6.58 -1.73 -2.13
CA VAL A 559 -5.87 -1.41 -3.35
C VAL A 559 -6.56 -2.12 -4.49
N LEU A 560 -7.15 -1.38 -5.41
CA LEU A 560 -7.55 -1.95 -6.69
C LEU A 560 -6.29 -2.09 -7.55
N GLU A 561 -5.84 -3.34 -7.73
CA GLU A 561 -4.70 -3.69 -8.59
C GLU A 561 -5.15 -3.70 -10.05
N PHE A 562 -4.63 -2.77 -10.85
CA PHE A 562 -4.95 -2.70 -12.29
C PHE A 562 -3.80 -3.20 -13.17
N HIS A 563 -2.56 -3.14 -12.68
CA HIS A 563 -1.30 -3.53 -13.32
C HIS A 563 -0.18 -3.63 -12.26
N PRO A 564 0.97 -4.28 -12.55
CA PRO A 564 2.01 -4.60 -11.56
C PRO A 564 2.55 -3.43 -10.72
N ASN A 565 2.35 -2.18 -11.13
CA ASN A 565 2.84 -0.97 -10.44
C ASN A 565 1.73 0.10 -10.22
N ASN A 566 0.44 -0.27 -10.26
CA ASN A 566 -0.68 0.69 -10.20
C ASN A 566 -1.71 0.33 -9.12
N TRP A 567 -1.80 1.19 -8.12
CA TRP A 567 -2.68 1.01 -6.96
C TRP A 567 -3.64 2.21 -6.82
N PHE A 568 -4.95 1.96 -6.83
CA PHE A 568 -5.95 2.94 -6.37
C PHE A 568 -6.36 2.58 -4.95
N TYR A 569 -6.17 3.50 -4.02
CA TYR A 569 -6.50 3.28 -2.62
C TYR A 569 -7.96 3.64 -2.35
N LEU A 570 -8.73 2.68 -1.86
CA LEU A 570 -10.08 2.91 -1.35
C LEU A 570 -9.98 3.71 -0.06
N GLY A 571 -10.52 4.93 -0.05
CA GLY A 571 -10.57 5.83 1.10
C GLY A 571 -11.97 5.97 1.70
N ALA A 572 -12.04 6.29 2.99
CA ALA A 572 -13.25 6.70 3.70
C ALA A 572 -12.94 7.85 4.68
N LEU A 573 -13.83 8.85 4.76
CA LEU A 573 -13.81 9.82 5.86
C LEU A 573 -14.53 9.22 7.07
N LEU A 574 -13.82 9.15 8.19
CA LEU A 574 -14.33 8.57 9.42
C LEU A 574 -14.22 9.57 10.56
N VAL A 575 -15.24 9.62 11.42
CA VAL A 575 -15.19 10.41 12.65
C VAL A 575 -14.57 9.58 13.77
N MET A 576 -13.33 9.91 14.11
CA MET A 576 -12.54 9.26 15.15
C MET A 576 -12.03 10.31 16.12
N ARG A 577 -12.10 10.04 17.43
CA ARG A 577 -11.59 10.97 18.47
C ARG A 577 -12.21 12.38 18.38
N GLY A 578 -13.44 12.50 17.87
CA GLY A 578 -14.12 13.78 17.67
C GLY A 578 -13.54 14.64 16.53
N ARG A 579 -12.74 14.06 15.62
CA ARG A 579 -12.28 14.68 14.38
C ARG A 579 -12.69 13.81 13.20
N GLU A 580 -12.89 14.44 12.06
CA GLU A 580 -13.13 13.76 10.80
C GLU A 580 -11.79 13.69 10.05
N ASP A 581 -11.32 12.48 9.78
CA ASP A 581 -10.05 12.21 9.11
C ASP A 581 -10.26 11.23 7.96
N GLU A 582 -9.44 11.33 6.91
CA GLU A 582 -9.46 10.41 5.76
C GLU A 582 -8.54 9.22 6.02
N TYR A 583 -9.09 8.02 5.85
CA TYR A 583 -8.38 6.75 5.99
C TYR A 583 -8.43 6.00 4.67
N SER A 584 -7.27 5.66 4.12
CA SER A 584 -7.13 4.92 2.86
C SER A 584 -6.35 3.62 3.04
N THR A 585 -5.03 3.65 2.89
CA THR A 585 -4.11 2.52 3.17
C THR A 585 -4.24 1.99 4.59
N THR A 586 -4.56 2.88 5.53
CA THR A 586 -4.73 2.58 6.97
C THR A 586 -6.17 2.21 7.33
N LEU A 587 -7.12 2.22 6.38
CA LEU A 587 -8.52 1.91 6.63
C LEU A 587 -8.70 0.50 7.22
N GLY A 588 -7.85 -0.45 6.80
CA GLY A 588 -7.82 -1.82 7.32
C GLY A 588 -7.36 -1.97 8.78
N LEU A 589 -6.83 -0.89 9.37
CA LEU A 589 -6.28 -0.88 10.74
C LEU A 589 -7.24 -0.26 11.75
N VAL A 590 -8.16 0.59 11.28
CA VAL A 590 -9.07 1.31 12.17
C VAL A 590 -10.34 0.52 12.41
N THR A 591 -10.75 0.48 13.68
CA THR A 591 -12.03 -0.11 14.05
C THR A 591 -12.82 0.79 14.96
N GLY A 592 -14.11 0.96 14.67
CA GLY A 592 -14.93 1.93 15.39
C GLY A 592 -16.42 1.68 15.30
N ILE A 593 -17.11 2.03 16.38
CA ILE A 593 -18.57 2.08 16.46
C ILE A 593 -18.97 3.46 16.98
N ASP A 594 -19.65 4.25 16.15
CA ASP A 594 -20.28 5.51 16.54
C ASP A 594 -21.81 5.38 16.42
N LEU A 595 -22.49 5.38 17.56
CA LEU A 595 -23.95 5.40 17.69
C LEU A 595 -24.45 6.69 18.35
N SER A 596 -23.61 7.71 18.43
CA SER A 596 -23.86 8.94 19.17
C SER A 596 -25.07 9.71 18.65
N GLY A 597 -25.68 10.56 19.49
CA GLY A 597 -26.71 11.49 19.05
C GLY A 597 -27.96 10.82 18.48
N ASN A 598 -28.43 9.74 19.12
CA ASN A 598 -29.61 8.98 18.73
C ASN A 598 -30.63 8.89 19.88
N LEU A 599 -31.64 8.03 19.74
CA LEU A 599 -32.71 7.77 20.71
C LEU A 599 -32.60 6.34 21.28
N LEU A 600 -31.40 5.75 21.31
CA LEU A 600 -31.18 4.37 21.77
C LEU A 600 -31.50 4.21 23.25
N THR A 601 -32.11 3.08 23.61
CA THR A 601 -32.57 2.76 24.97
C THR A 601 -32.06 1.38 25.40
N GLY A 602 -32.38 0.97 26.64
CA GLY A 602 -31.96 -0.33 27.15
C GLY A 602 -30.52 -0.34 27.64
N GLN A 603 -30.02 -1.53 27.94
CA GLN A 603 -28.66 -1.74 28.47
C GLN A 603 -27.64 -1.85 27.35
N ILE A 604 -26.42 -1.41 27.62
CA ILE A 604 -25.26 -1.68 26.76
C ILE A 604 -24.98 -3.19 26.80
N PRO A 605 -24.96 -3.90 25.66
CA PRO A 605 -24.70 -5.34 25.64
C PRO A 605 -23.31 -5.69 26.21
N GLU A 606 -23.28 -6.70 27.08
CA GLU A 606 -22.04 -7.17 27.71
C GLU A 606 -21.01 -7.67 26.69
N ASN A 607 -21.48 -8.30 25.62
CA ASN A 607 -20.57 -8.91 24.64
C ASN A 607 -19.83 -7.90 23.76
N ILE A 608 -20.15 -6.58 23.80
CA ILE A 608 -19.32 -5.56 23.12
C ILE A 608 -17.90 -5.58 23.66
N GLY A 609 -17.69 -5.96 24.93
CA GLY A 609 -16.34 -6.14 25.49
C GLY A 609 -15.51 -7.24 24.83
N ASN A 610 -16.10 -8.09 23.96
CA ASN A 610 -15.38 -9.08 23.17
C ASN A 610 -14.81 -8.50 21.86
N LEU A 611 -15.12 -7.25 21.54
CA LEU A 611 -14.55 -6.55 20.38
C LEU A 611 -13.14 -6.05 20.73
N GLU A 612 -12.23 -6.99 20.99
CA GLU A 612 -10.96 -6.68 21.66
C GLU A 612 -10.09 -5.68 20.91
N VAL A 613 -10.19 -5.61 19.58
CA VAL A 613 -9.39 -4.70 18.73
C VAL A 613 -10.06 -3.35 18.47
N LEU A 614 -11.26 -3.13 19.01
CA LEU A 614 -12.01 -1.88 18.85
C LEU A 614 -11.15 -0.67 19.30
N GLU A 615 -11.03 0.34 18.45
CA GLU A 615 -10.23 1.54 18.74
C GLU A 615 -11.08 2.74 19.17
N SER A 616 -12.31 2.82 18.66
CA SER A 616 -13.24 3.91 18.95
C SER A 616 -14.64 3.41 19.28
N LEU A 617 -15.20 3.92 20.38
CA LEU A 617 -16.57 3.63 20.79
C LEU A 617 -17.25 4.91 21.29
N ASP A 618 -18.16 5.44 20.50
CA ASP A 618 -19.02 6.57 20.90
C ASP A 618 -20.49 6.14 20.99
N LEU A 619 -21.02 6.15 22.22
CA LEU A 619 -22.42 5.86 22.55
C LEU A 619 -23.11 7.08 23.17
N SER A 620 -22.49 8.26 23.08
CA SER A 620 -22.93 9.46 23.77
C SER A 620 -24.25 10.02 23.24
N MET A 621 -24.89 10.89 24.02
CA MET A 621 -26.14 11.57 23.64
C MET A 621 -27.25 10.59 23.22
N ASN A 622 -27.50 9.59 24.07
CA ASN A 622 -28.55 8.59 23.90
C ASN A 622 -29.42 8.49 25.17
N ARG A 623 -30.24 7.45 25.29
CA ARG A 623 -31.07 7.15 26.48
C ARG A 623 -30.74 5.77 27.07
N LEU A 624 -29.47 5.37 26.97
CA LEU A 624 -28.99 4.08 27.49
C LEU A 624 -29.04 4.06 29.01
N GLN A 625 -29.34 2.90 29.58
CA GLN A 625 -29.56 2.70 31.02
C GLN A 625 -28.81 1.48 31.55
N GLY A 626 -28.72 1.34 32.87
CA GLY A 626 -27.97 0.25 33.50
C GLY A 626 -26.49 0.57 33.66
N GLU A 627 -25.66 -0.44 33.87
CA GLU A 627 -24.23 -0.26 34.14
C GLU A 627 -23.39 -0.30 32.85
N ILE A 628 -22.20 0.31 32.89
CA ILE A 628 -21.18 0.05 31.86
C ILE A 628 -20.71 -1.40 32.05
N PRO A 629 -20.78 -2.27 31.03
CA PRO A 629 -20.46 -3.68 31.20
C PRO A 629 -19.04 -3.92 31.70
N SER A 630 -18.89 -4.85 32.65
CA SER A 630 -17.58 -5.17 33.23
C SER A 630 -16.56 -5.67 32.19
N SER A 631 -17.06 -6.33 31.13
CA SER A 631 -16.30 -6.78 29.97
C SER A 631 -15.59 -5.65 29.20
N PHE A 632 -16.00 -4.38 29.36
CA PHE A 632 -15.31 -3.25 28.73
C PHE A 632 -13.89 -3.08 29.25
N SER A 633 -13.54 -3.71 30.37
CA SER A 633 -12.15 -3.82 30.85
C SER A 633 -11.24 -4.61 29.89
N ASN A 634 -11.79 -5.41 28.98
CA ASN A 634 -11.05 -6.16 27.97
C ASN A 634 -10.70 -5.33 26.71
N LEU A 635 -11.29 -4.14 26.56
CA LEU A 635 -11.09 -3.27 25.40
C LEU A 635 -9.76 -2.52 25.49
N ASN A 636 -8.66 -3.23 25.25
CA ASN A 636 -7.30 -2.73 25.48
C ASN A 636 -6.79 -1.77 24.40
N PHE A 637 -7.39 -1.77 23.20
CA PHE A 637 -6.99 -0.93 22.07
C PHE A 637 -7.84 0.34 21.91
N VAL A 638 -8.93 0.47 22.70
CA VAL A 638 -9.79 1.65 22.65
C VAL A 638 -8.97 2.87 23.04
N ASN A 639 -8.91 3.83 22.13
CA ASN A 639 -8.22 5.11 22.25
C ASN A 639 -9.18 6.30 22.12
N HIS A 640 -10.44 6.04 21.77
CA HIS A 640 -11.55 6.96 21.91
C HIS A 640 -12.75 6.28 22.57
N PHE A 641 -13.22 6.81 23.68
CA PHE A 641 -14.39 6.30 24.38
C PHE A 641 -15.28 7.44 24.85
N ASN A 642 -16.57 7.36 24.56
CA ASN A 642 -17.53 8.36 25.00
C ASN A 642 -18.91 7.75 25.26
N VAL A 643 -19.40 7.86 26.48
CA VAL A 643 -20.74 7.41 26.91
C VAL A 643 -21.53 8.55 27.55
N SER A 644 -21.07 9.78 27.35
CA SER A 644 -21.65 10.96 28.00
C SER A 644 -23.11 11.18 27.60
N TYR A 645 -23.86 11.88 28.47
CA TYR A 645 -25.27 12.23 28.25
C TYR A 645 -26.15 11.02 27.95
N ASN A 646 -26.13 10.05 28.88
CA ASN A 646 -27.01 8.88 28.91
C ASN A 646 -27.68 8.77 30.29
N ASN A 647 -28.34 7.65 30.59
CA ASN A 647 -28.94 7.37 31.89
C ASN A 647 -28.24 6.19 32.60
N LEU A 648 -26.92 6.06 32.42
CA LEU A 648 -26.11 4.97 32.98
C LEU A 648 -25.89 5.16 34.48
N THR A 649 -25.78 4.05 35.20
CA THR A 649 -25.62 3.98 36.67
C THR A 649 -24.45 3.06 37.04
N GLY A 650 -24.07 3.04 38.31
CA GLY A 650 -23.11 2.05 38.82
C GLY A 650 -21.65 2.47 38.67
N LYS A 651 -20.75 1.52 38.93
CA LYS A 651 -19.30 1.77 38.97
C LYS A 651 -18.68 1.65 37.58
N ILE A 652 -17.77 2.57 37.23
CA ILE A 652 -16.95 2.44 36.02
C ILE A 652 -16.03 1.22 36.17
N PRO A 653 -16.05 0.24 35.25
CA PRO A 653 -15.17 -0.93 35.28
C PRO A 653 -13.70 -0.52 35.31
N LEU A 654 -12.88 -1.29 36.05
CA LEU A 654 -11.43 -1.09 36.08
C LEU A 654 -10.79 -1.79 34.88
N GLY A 655 -10.09 -1.04 34.03
CA GLY A 655 -9.40 -1.52 32.84
C GLY A 655 -8.22 -0.62 32.50
N THR A 656 -7.35 -1.07 31.60
CA THR A 656 -6.15 -0.32 31.20
C THR A 656 -6.51 1.00 30.51
N GLN A 657 -7.52 1.00 29.64
CA GLN A 657 -7.93 2.19 28.87
C GLN A 657 -9.00 3.04 29.54
N LEU A 658 -10.01 2.45 30.19
CA LEU A 658 -11.16 3.22 30.71
C LEU A 658 -10.75 4.33 31.70
N GLN A 659 -9.71 4.10 32.50
CA GLN A 659 -9.19 5.09 33.44
C GLN A 659 -8.27 6.16 32.80
N SER A 660 -7.86 6.00 31.53
CA SER A 660 -7.04 7.00 30.83
C SER A 660 -7.88 8.16 30.25
N PHE A 661 -9.18 7.94 30.04
CA PHE A 661 -10.08 8.93 29.44
C PHE A 661 -10.51 10.03 30.42
N ASP A 662 -10.74 11.23 29.87
CA ASP A 662 -11.19 12.39 30.61
C ASP A 662 -12.59 12.21 31.21
N ASN A 663 -12.88 12.97 32.28
CA ASN A 663 -14.20 13.00 32.93
C ASN A 663 -15.34 13.34 31.94
N PHE A 664 -15.05 14.06 30.85
CA PHE A 664 -16.03 14.39 29.82
C PHE A 664 -16.61 13.17 29.10
N SER A 665 -15.87 12.06 28.98
CA SER A 665 -16.37 10.83 28.38
C SER A 665 -17.52 10.18 29.16
N TYR A 666 -17.71 10.58 30.43
CA TYR A 666 -18.67 9.96 31.36
C TYR A 666 -19.76 10.91 31.86
N ILE A 667 -19.65 12.21 31.56
CA ILE A 667 -20.52 13.25 32.09
C ILE A 667 -22.00 13.02 31.72
N GLY A 668 -22.93 13.54 32.53
CA GLY A 668 -24.36 13.43 32.24
C GLY A 668 -24.96 12.06 32.58
N ASN A 669 -24.22 11.20 33.30
CA ASN A 669 -24.69 9.91 33.83
C ASN A 669 -24.67 9.87 35.38
N LEU A 670 -25.19 8.79 35.96
CA LEU A 670 -25.17 8.49 37.40
C LEU A 670 -24.04 7.50 37.78
N LEU A 671 -22.89 7.61 37.13
CA LEU A 671 -21.73 6.74 37.34
C LEU A 671 -20.93 7.12 38.61
N CYS A 672 -20.07 6.20 39.09
CA CYS A 672 -19.10 6.46 40.16
C CYS A 672 -17.79 5.67 39.96
N GLY A 673 -16.72 6.04 40.66
CA GLY A 673 -15.39 5.41 40.59
C GLY A 673 -14.45 6.05 39.56
N PRO A 674 -13.11 5.81 39.63
CA PRO A 674 -12.16 6.42 38.71
C PRO A 674 -12.50 6.16 37.22
N PRO A 675 -12.33 7.14 36.31
CA PRO A 675 -11.62 8.42 36.48
C PRO A 675 -12.45 9.56 37.10
N ILE A 676 -13.73 9.35 37.39
CA ILE A 676 -14.58 10.39 37.99
C ILE A 676 -14.40 10.46 39.50
N THR A 677 -14.47 11.66 40.08
CA THR A 677 -14.19 11.91 41.51
C THR A 677 -15.29 11.43 42.47
N LYS A 678 -16.43 10.98 41.93
CA LYS A 678 -17.57 10.51 42.71
C LYS A 678 -17.32 9.10 43.26
N ASN A 679 -17.23 8.96 44.58
CA ASN A 679 -17.00 7.67 45.24
C ASN A 679 -18.25 6.77 45.21
N CYS A 680 -18.05 5.49 44.88
CA CYS A 680 -19.08 4.46 44.99
C CYS A 680 -19.22 4.04 46.47
N SER A 681 -20.09 4.69 47.22
CA SER A 681 -20.42 4.26 48.59
C SER A 681 -21.62 3.32 48.54
N SER A 682 -21.52 2.14 49.13
CA SER A 682 -22.65 1.25 49.35
C SER A 682 -23.70 1.96 50.21
N ASN A 683 -24.93 2.07 49.72
CA ASN A 683 -26.05 2.67 50.46
C ASN A 683 -26.26 2.00 51.82
N SER A 684 -26.18 2.78 52.91
CA SER A 684 -27.19 2.91 53.99
C SER A 684 -26.52 3.37 55.29
N GLU A 685 -26.81 4.59 55.75
CA GLU A 685 -27.41 4.90 57.07
C GLU A 685 -27.36 6.40 57.40
N THR A 686 -28.30 6.78 58.25
CA THR A 686 -28.84 8.10 58.63
C THR A 686 -27.84 9.13 59.20
N PRO A 687 -28.15 10.43 59.15
CA PRO A 687 -27.32 11.47 59.76
C PRO A 687 -27.60 11.52 61.26
N ASP A 688 -26.58 11.37 62.10
CA ASP A 688 -26.63 11.83 63.48
C ASP A 688 -25.44 12.71 63.84
N VAL A 689 -25.77 13.74 64.60
CA VAL A 689 -24.96 14.90 64.96
C VAL A 689 -24.26 14.62 66.29
N ARG A 690 -22.94 14.88 66.39
CA ARG A 690 -22.30 15.66 67.49
C ARG A 690 -20.76 15.68 67.44
N ASN A 691 -20.26 16.93 67.38
CA ASN A 691 -19.15 17.55 68.11
C ASN A 691 -17.79 16.85 68.31
N GLY A 692 -16.77 17.42 67.67
CA GLY A 692 -15.68 18.16 68.35
C GLY A 692 -14.51 17.36 68.94
N GLY A 693 -13.28 17.68 68.51
CA GLY A 693 -12.07 17.37 69.27
C GLY A 693 -10.85 17.03 68.43
N SER A 694 -9.78 17.78 68.63
CA SER A 694 -8.47 17.75 67.98
C SER A 694 -7.52 16.63 68.45
N SER A 695 -6.46 16.45 67.67
CA SER A 695 -5.08 16.01 67.99
C SER A 695 -4.69 14.51 67.99
N GLU A 696 -3.73 14.24 67.10
CA GLU A 696 -2.54 13.35 67.13
C GLU A 696 -2.55 11.99 67.85
N GLY A 697 -2.09 10.94 67.13
CA GLY A 697 -1.50 9.75 67.77
C GLY A 697 -1.48 8.44 66.97
N ARG A 698 -0.36 8.19 66.26
CA ARG A 698 0.33 6.89 66.00
C ARG A 698 -0.43 5.60 65.57
N HIS A 699 0.00 5.14 64.38
CA HIS A 699 0.42 3.77 64.00
C HIS A 699 -0.48 2.54 64.28
N ARG A 700 -0.88 1.87 63.18
CA ARG A 700 -0.36 0.52 62.86
C ARG A 700 -0.57 0.17 61.36
N SER A 701 0.48 0.34 60.55
CA SER A 701 0.55 -0.27 59.21
C SER A 701 0.79 -1.78 59.39
N ARG A 702 -0.09 -2.61 58.86
CA ARG A 702 0.11 -4.06 58.76
C ARG A 702 1.09 -4.31 57.62
N VAL A 703 2.35 -4.59 57.95
CA VAL A 703 3.33 -5.09 56.97
C VAL A 703 2.82 -6.43 56.44
N ASN A 704 2.67 -6.52 55.12
CA ASN A 704 2.17 -7.71 54.45
C ASN A 704 3.33 -8.73 54.34
N TRP A 705 3.48 -9.58 55.37
CA TRP A 705 4.58 -10.54 55.53
C TRP A 705 4.78 -11.49 54.34
N LEU A 706 3.76 -11.65 53.49
CA LEU A 706 3.84 -12.46 52.28
C LEU A 706 4.84 -11.87 51.27
N TYR A 707 4.83 -10.55 51.05
CA TYR A 707 5.78 -9.87 50.16
C TYR A 707 7.21 -9.89 50.70
N VAL A 708 7.38 -9.72 52.02
CA VAL A 708 8.70 -9.83 52.67
C VAL A 708 9.25 -11.25 52.54
N SER A 709 8.40 -12.27 52.69
CA SER A 709 8.80 -13.67 52.55
C SER A 709 9.17 -14.05 51.11
N MET A 710 8.50 -13.49 50.11
CA MET A 710 8.83 -13.71 48.70
C MET A 710 10.18 -13.10 48.31
N VAL A 711 10.47 -11.88 48.77
CA VAL A 711 11.76 -11.22 48.48
C VAL A 711 12.91 -11.95 49.20
N ALA A 712 12.70 -12.37 50.46
CA ALA A 712 13.68 -13.17 51.18
C ALA A 712 13.89 -14.55 50.53
N GLY A 713 12.82 -15.21 50.08
CA GLY A 713 12.88 -16.48 49.37
C GLY A 713 13.61 -16.39 48.03
N PHE A 714 13.37 -15.33 47.25
CA PHE A 714 14.10 -15.08 46.00
C PHE A 714 15.58 -14.84 46.25
N ALA A 715 15.93 -14.01 47.23
CA ALA A 715 17.34 -13.75 47.56
C ALA A 715 18.06 -15.02 48.03
N MET A 716 17.44 -15.83 48.91
CA MET A 716 18.04 -17.08 49.38
C MET A 716 18.13 -18.14 48.27
N GLY A 717 17.10 -18.27 47.43
CA GLY A 717 17.06 -19.26 46.35
C GLY A 717 18.02 -18.93 45.20
N PHE A 718 18.03 -17.67 44.76
CA PHE A 718 18.91 -17.21 43.68
C PHE A 718 20.37 -17.26 44.12
N TRP A 719 20.73 -16.69 45.27
CA TRP A 719 22.13 -16.66 45.70
C TRP A 719 22.61 -17.98 46.31
N GLY A 720 21.74 -18.80 46.89
CA GLY A 720 22.10 -20.11 47.45
C GLY A 720 22.46 -21.17 46.40
N VAL A 721 21.87 -21.09 45.20
CA VAL A 721 22.11 -22.07 44.12
C VAL A 721 23.07 -21.53 43.07
N VAL A 722 22.94 -20.25 42.71
CA VAL A 722 23.68 -19.66 41.58
C VAL A 722 25.07 -19.19 42.00
N ALA A 723 25.24 -18.65 43.22
CA ALA A 723 26.55 -18.15 43.66
C ALA A 723 27.62 -19.26 43.78
N PRO A 724 27.33 -20.46 44.32
CA PRO A 724 28.30 -21.55 44.34
C PRO A 724 28.79 -21.97 42.94
N LEU A 725 27.95 -21.84 41.90
CA LEU A 725 28.32 -22.18 40.52
C LEU A 725 29.28 -21.15 39.89
N PHE A 726 29.23 -19.89 40.31
CA PHE A 726 30.15 -18.85 39.84
C PHE A 726 31.49 -18.86 40.60
N PHE A 727 31.45 -19.07 41.91
CA PHE A 727 32.63 -18.85 42.77
C PHE A 727 33.34 -20.14 43.23
N ILE A 728 32.69 -21.31 43.19
CA ILE A 728 33.30 -22.59 43.62
C ILE A 728 33.60 -23.45 42.39
N ARG A 729 34.88 -23.46 42.00
CA ARG A 729 35.38 -24.13 40.79
C ARG A 729 35.02 -25.63 40.75
N SER A 730 35.00 -26.30 41.90
CA SER A 730 34.67 -27.72 42.04
C SER A 730 33.19 -28.02 41.76
N CYS A 731 32.26 -27.16 42.21
CA CYS A 731 30.82 -27.30 41.94
C CYS A 731 30.50 -27.05 40.47
N ARG A 732 31.17 -26.06 39.85
CA ARG A 732 31.05 -25.78 38.42
C ARG A 732 31.45 -26.98 37.55
N PHE A 733 32.60 -27.60 37.85
CA PHE A 733 33.04 -28.79 37.13
C PHE A 733 32.12 -29.99 37.34
N ALA A 734 31.62 -30.22 38.56
CA ALA A 734 30.69 -31.31 38.84
C ALA A 734 29.35 -31.12 38.11
N TYR A 735 28.85 -29.87 38.04
CA TYR A 735 27.62 -29.52 37.33
C TYR A 735 27.75 -29.73 35.82
N TYR A 736 28.78 -29.19 35.17
CA TYR A 736 28.99 -29.39 33.73
C TYR A 736 29.27 -30.84 33.37
N LYS A 737 30.04 -31.58 34.19
CA LYS A 737 30.27 -33.01 33.98
C LYS A 737 28.97 -33.83 34.06
N LYS A 738 28.00 -33.40 34.87
CA LYS A 738 26.68 -34.06 34.96
C LYS A 738 25.79 -33.71 33.77
N LEU A 739 25.87 -32.47 33.25
CA LEU A 739 25.19 -32.08 32.01
C LEU A 739 25.76 -32.82 30.80
N ASP A 740 27.07 -32.94 30.67
CA ASP A 740 27.71 -33.72 29.60
C ASP A 740 27.28 -35.20 29.68
N HIS A 741 27.24 -35.78 30.89
CA HIS A 741 26.77 -37.16 31.06
C HIS A 741 25.29 -37.36 30.71
N ILE A 742 24.43 -36.34 30.90
CA ILE A 742 23.03 -36.36 30.47
C ILE A 742 22.94 -36.18 28.95
N GLY A 743 23.75 -35.28 28.38
CA GLY A 743 23.86 -35.06 26.94
C GLY A 743 24.31 -36.31 26.19
N ASP A 744 25.32 -37.02 26.70
CA ASP A 744 25.80 -38.28 26.13
C ASP A 744 24.73 -39.38 26.23
N LYS A 745 23.99 -39.46 27.34
CA LYS A 745 22.87 -40.41 27.47
C LYS A 745 21.72 -40.09 26.52
N LEU A 746 21.43 -38.81 26.28
CA LEU A 746 20.44 -38.39 25.29
C LEU A 746 20.93 -38.70 23.88
N TYR A 747 22.19 -38.37 23.55
CA TYR A 747 22.80 -38.65 22.25
C TYR A 747 22.78 -40.16 21.94
N VAL A 748 23.15 -41.01 22.90
CA VAL A 748 23.10 -42.47 22.75
C VAL A 748 21.65 -42.95 22.62
N PHE A 749 20.71 -42.42 23.42
CA PHE A 749 19.28 -42.75 23.31
C PHE A 749 18.72 -42.43 21.91
N TRP A 750 19.03 -41.24 21.37
CA TRP A 750 18.59 -40.83 20.03
C TRP A 750 19.29 -41.62 18.90
N ALA A 751 20.57 -41.95 19.06
CA ALA A 751 21.32 -42.75 18.08
C ALA A 751 20.86 -44.23 18.02
N THR A 752 20.27 -44.78 19.10
CA THR A 752 19.71 -46.14 19.12
C THR A 752 18.25 -46.26 18.71
N ILE A 753 17.54 -45.14 18.50
CA ILE A 753 16.13 -45.13 18.03
C ILE A 753 16.02 -44.89 16.51
N GLY A 754 17.14 -44.60 15.84
CA GLY A 754 17.25 -44.41 14.39
C GLY A 754 18.00 -45.51 13.64
N MET A 755 17.85 -46.78 14.03
CA MET A 755 18.21 -47.96 13.23
C MET A 755 16.99 -48.80 12.92
#